data_AF-A0A7C3JRQ9-F1
#
_entry.id   AF-A0A7C3JRQ9-F1
#
_cell.length_a   1.000
_cell.length_b   1.000
_cell.length_c   1.000
_cell.angle_alpha   90.00
_cell.angle_beta   90.00
_cell.angle_gamma   90.00
#
_symmetry.space_group_name_H-M   'P 1'
#
loop_
_entity.id
_entity.type
_entity.pdbx_description
1 polymer ?
#
loop_
_entity_poly.entity_id
_entity_poly.type
_entity_poly.pdbx_seq_one_letter_code
_entity_poly.pdbx_strand_id
1 'polypeptide(L)'
;MNPLKELLSHGQSIWLDYISRQLLRSGELKRLVEEDGVRGVTSNPTIFDKAIGGSTDYDETLRQALAQNPNCGPGELYERLAIEDIQAAADILRSVYEDTEGGDGYVSLEVSPHLAHDTDGTIKEAHRLREAVDRPNVMIKVPATREGIPAIEKLIADGVNVNITLMFSMAHYEAVARAYIQGLQRCADPRGVASVASFFVSRVDTMADRALESLGTEPAKVLMGKIAVANSKLVYQRFLDVFHGEGFAALRQRGARVQRPLWASTGTKNPAYSDVLYVENLIGAETVNTLPLETLNAFRDHGRVSGETVRDSLDEAAAALERLRALGIDLNAIAEQLQKDGVAAFAASFDSLMETLAKKRKSVVVQVNPQNLNLGRLHNRVRRRLQDWQAQAFGRRLWEKDATLWSDKPVPELADRLGWLELPQAMDTEIPTLQAFADQIRNERMRHVALLGMGGSSLAPEVFQQTFGNRSGYPALIVVDSTHPRAVKSVERRIDLEKTLFLVSSKSGTTIETSSLFYFFWDRLKGAKANPGENFVAITDAGTPLEKMARERGFRAVFNAPPDVGGRYSALTVFGLLPAALIGVDLAALLERGRRMAETCGPAVPAQENPGLVLGAALAESARAKRDKVTFICSPSLAAFPSWVEQLIAESTGKERKGIVPVAGEQPANPDDYSADRLFVYLRREGDDNDALDRHIAAVESQNHPTIRIDLADRADLGQEFFRWEVAVAAVGAALEINPF
;
A
#
# COMPACT_ATOMS: atom_id res chain seq x y z
N MET A 1 16.29 7.53 38.02
CA MET A 1 17.54 7.36 37.25
C MET A 1 17.20 6.42 36.11
N ASN A 2 17.58 6.71 34.86
CA ASN A 2 17.28 5.82 33.74
C ASN A 2 18.31 4.68 33.73
N PRO A 3 17.94 3.42 34.04
CA PRO A 3 18.90 2.32 34.14
C PRO A 3 19.60 2.04 32.80
N LEU A 4 18.97 2.35 31.65
CA LEU A 4 19.62 2.23 30.34
C LEU A 4 20.84 3.15 30.20
N LYS A 5 20.74 4.38 30.71
CA LYS A 5 21.87 5.33 30.71
C LYS A 5 22.96 4.93 31.70
N GLU A 6 22.59 4.26 32.78
CA GLU A 6 23.54 3.76 33.77
C GLU A 6 24.45 2.67 33.18
N LEU A 7 23.97 1.82 32.25
CA LEU A 7 24.78 0.84 31.53
C LEU A 7 26.00 1.47 30.83
N LEU A 8 25.86 2.70 30.31
CA LEU A 8 26.96 3.42 29.66
C LEU A 8 28.10 3.73 30.63
N SER A 9 27.81 3.99 31.91
CA SER A 9 28.85 4.21 32.93
C SER A 9 29.62 2.95 33.28
N HIS A 10 29.09 1.77 32.94
CA HIS A 10 29.77 0.48 33.03
C HIS A 10 30.39 0.04 31.70
N GLY A 11 30.44 0.93 30.70
CA GLY A 11 31.07 0.66 29.40
C GLY A 11 30.29 -0.28 28.49
N GLN A 12 28.99 -0.50 28.75
CA GLN A 12 28.09 -1.25 27.87
C GLN A 12 27.21 -0.30 27.05
N SER A 13 27.31 -0.37 25.73
CA SER A 13 26.43 0.40 24.83
C SER A 13 25.15 -0.35 24.51
N ILE A 14 24.06 0.39 24.35
CA ILE A 14 22.74 -0.18 24.03
C ILE A 14 22.38 0.14 22.61
N TRP A 15 22.11 -0.91 21.83
CA TRP A 15 21.63 -0.80 20.47
C TRP A 15 20.18 -1.28 20.39
N LEU A 16 19.42 -0.73 19.45
CA LEU A 16 18.05 -1.14 19.19
C LEU A 16 18.03 -2.24 18.11
N ASP A 17 17.42 -3.38 18.41
CA ASP A 17 17.16 -4.48 17.46
C ASP A 17 15.79 -4.28 16.76
N TYR A 18 15.61 -3.09 16.19
CA TYR A 18 14.39 -2.69 15.50
C TYR A 18 14.65 -1.48 14.63
N ILE A 19 14.05 -1.47 13.43
CA ILE A 19 14.03 -0.32 12.54
C ILE A 19 12.70 -0.30 11.79
N SER A 20 12.10 0.89 11.67
CA SER A 20 10.96 1.11 10.79
C SER A 20 10.93 2.57 10.35
N ARG A 21 10.38 2.81 9.16
CA ARG A 21 10.18 4.17 8.66
C ARG A 21 9.37 5.06 9.60
N GLN A 22 8.38 4.51 10.29
CA GLN A 22 7.63 5.22 11.32
C GLN A 22 8.52 5.68 12.47
N LEU A 23 9.35 4.78 13.02
CA LEU A 23 10.29 5.07 14.12
C LEU A 23 11.23 6.22 13.77
N LEU A 24 11.69 6.27 12.51
CA LEU A 24 12.60 7.29 12.01
C LEU A 24 11.88 8.64 11.81
N ARG A 25 10.72 8.65 11.16
CA ARG A 25 10.00 9.88 10.80
C ARG A 25 9.27 10.54 11.96
N SER A 26 8.82 9.77 12.95
CA SER A 26 8.12 10.30 14.13
C SER A 26 9.06 11.05 15.09
N GLY A 27 10.38 10.89 14.92
CA GLY A 27 11.38 11.38 15.87
C GLY A 27 11.62 10.43 17.06
N GLU A 28 10.96 9.28 17.11
CA GLU A 28 11.08 8.33 18.22
C GLU A 28 12.49 7.76 18.36
N LEU A 29 13.19 7.42 17.25
CA LEU A 29 14.58 6.99 17.35
C LEU A 29 15.47 8.08 17.98
N LYS A 30 15.27 9.33 17.58
CA LYS A 30 16.01 10.48 18.14
C LYS A 30 15.74 10.61 19.64
N ARG A 31 14.47 10.47 20.06
CA ARG A 31 14.09 10.45 21.48
C ARG A 31 14.80 9.32 22.24
N LEU A 32 14.83 8.10 21.70
CA LEU A 32 15.54 6.97 22.33
C LEU A 32 17.05 7.24 22.46
N VAL A 33 17.67 7.90 21.48
CA VAL A 33 19.09 8.29 21.57
C VAL A 33 19.29 9.31 22.71
N GLU A 34 18.47 10.36 22.77
CA GLU A 34 18.64 11.47 23.72
C GLU A 34 18.21 11.11 25.15
N GLU A 35 17.07 10.43 25.31
CA GLU A 35 16.45 10.16 26.61
C GLU A 35 16.92 8.84 27.22
N ASP A 36 17.19 7.83 26.39
CA ASP A 36 17.53 6.47 26.82
C ASP A 36 18.98 6.08 26.57
N GLY A 37 19.73 6.90 25.83
CA GLY A 37 21.13 6.63 25.55
C GLY A 37 21.32 5.47 24.58
N VAL A 38 20.37 5.25 23.66
CA VAL A 38 20.59 4.34 22.54
C VAL A 38 21.76 4.84 21.69
N ARG A 39 22.68 3.93 21.37
CA ARG A 39 23.97 4.21 20.72
C ARG A 39 24.14 3.51 19.37
N GLY A 40 23.15 2.76 18.89
CA GLY A 40 23.20 2.07 17.61
C GLY A 40 21.90 1.37 17.25
N VAL A 41 21.79 0.90 16.02
CA VAL A 41 20.61 0.19 15.50
C VAL A 41 21.06 -1.02 14.69
N THR A 42 20.32 -2.12 14.78
CA THR A 42 20.48 -3.27 13.89
C THR A 42 19.19 -3.58 13.13
N SER A 43 19.34 -4.01 11.88
CA SER A 43 18.24 -4.55 11.08
C SER A 43 18.45 -6.03 10.78
N ASN A 44 17.37 -6.70 10.37
CA ASN A 44 17.38 -8.03 9.77
C ASN A 44 16.14 -8.20 8.85
N PRO A 45 16.10 -9.22 7.98
CA PRO A 45 14.98 -9.42 7.05
C PRO A 45 13.61 -9.52 7.74
N THR A 46 13.51 -10.16 8.90
CA THR A 46 12.25 -10.30 9.64
C THR A 46 11.70 -8.95 10.13
N ILE A 47 12.58 -8.04 10.55
CA ILE A 47 12.20 -6.68 10.96
C ILE A 47 11.63 -5.91 9.77
N PHE A 48 12.31 -5.97 8.61
CA PHE A 48 11.82 -5.32 7.39
C PHE A 48 10.52 -5.91 6.86
N ASP A 49 10.34 -7.24 6.90
CA ASP A 49 9.08 -7.89 6.49
C ASP A 49 7.89 -7.35 7.28
N LYS A 50 8.03 -7.30 8.61
CA LYS A 50 6.99 -6.73 9.49
C LYS A 50 6.77 -5.25 9.26
N ALA A 51 7.84 -4.47 9.12
CA ALA A 51 7.73 -3.02 8.96
C ALA A 51 7.08 -2.65 7.62
N ILE A 52 7.52 -3.29 6.53
CA ILE A 52 7.02 -3.03 5.17
C ILE A 52 5.63 -3.62 4.99
N GLY A 53 5.42 -4.87 5.39
CA GLY A 53 4.13 -5.58 5.22
C GLY A 53 3.03 -5.09 6.15
N GLY A 54 3.38 -4.66 7.37
CA GLY A 54 2.42 -4.28 8.40
C GLY A 54 2.00 -2.80 8.42
N SER A 55 2.50 -1.96 7.49
CA SER A 55 2.23 -0.51 7.48
C SER A 55 1.97 0.03 6.07
N THR A 56 1.52 1.28 5.96
CA THR A 56 1.44 2.02 4.68
C THR A 56 2.59 3.02 4.50
N ASP A 57 3.55 3.06 5.43
CA ASP A 57 4.62 4.07 5.49
C ASP A 57 5.57 4.05 4.28
N TYR A 58 5.63 2.90 3.59
CA TYR A 58 6.51 2.65 2.46
C TYR A 58 5.81 2.86 1.11
N ASP A 59 4.48 3.02 1.10
CA ASP A 59 3.69 2.96 -0.13
C ASP A 59 4.02 4.13 -1.07
N GLU A 60 4.28 5.33 -0.55
CA GLU A 60 4.68 6.48 -1.39
C GLU A 60 6.02 6.27 -2.08
N THR A 61 7.03 5.78 -1.37
CA THR A 61 8.33 5.47 -2.00
C THR A 61 8.18 4.34 -3.02
N LEU A 62 7.37 3.32 -2.73
CA LEU A 62 7.04 2.27 -3.68
C LEU A 62 6.39 2.86 -4.94
N ARG A 63 5.43 3.79 -4.82
CA ARG A 63 4.83 4.50 -5.97
C ARG A 63 5.88 5.24 -6.79
N GLN A 64 6.73 6.02 -6.13
CA GLN A 64 7.77 6.80 -6.81
C GLN A 64 8.76 5.90 -7.55
N ALA A 65 9.19 4.80 -6.93
CA ALA A 65 10.07 3.83 -7.57
C ALA A 65 9.43 3.17 -8.79
N LEU A 66 8.16 2.78 -8.68
CA LEU A 66 7.42 2.13 -9.77
C LEU A 66 7.02 3.12 -10.88
N ALA A 67 6.84 4.40 -10.56
CA ALA A 67 6.64 5.44 -11.56
C ALA A 67 7.90 5.70 -12.39
N GLN A 68 9.09 5.59 -11.78
CA GLN A 68 10.38 5.73 -12.46
C GLN A 68 10.74 4.48 -13.28
N ASN A 69 10.50 3.29 -12.73
CA ASN A 69 10.73 2.01 -13.39
C ASN A 69 9.61 1.01 -13.07
N PRO A 70 8.59 0.87 -13.94
CA PRO A 70 7.48 -0.05 -13.71
C PRO A 70 7.90 -1.53 -13.59
N ASN A 71 9.06 -1.88 -14.15
CA ASN A 71 9.60 -3.25 -14.15
C ASN A 71 10.50 -3.55 -12.95
N CYS A 72 10.67 -2.60 -12.03
CA CYS A 72 11.45 -2.77 -10.80
C CYS A 72 10.99 -4.03 -10.03
N GLY A 73 11.93 -4.93 -9.76
CA GLY A 73 11.67 -6.20 -9.08
C GLY A 73 11.59 -6.06 -7.56
N PRO A 74 11.01 -7.02 -6.82
CA PRO A 74 10.92 -6.97 -5.36
C PRO A 74 12.27 -6.76 -4.65
N GLY A 75 13.35 -7.37 -5.16
CA GLY A 75 14.69 -7.20 -4.58
C GLY A 75 15.23 -5.77 -4.73
N GLU A 76 15.05 -5.16 -5.90
CA GLU A 76 15.46 -3.76 -6.14
C GLU A 76 14.63 -2.78 -5.30
N LEU A 77 13.33 -3.04 -5.15
CA LEU A 77 12.46 -2.29 -4.25
C LEU A 77 12.90 -2.43 -2.79
N TYR A 78 13.17 -3.64 -2.32
CA TYR A 78 13.66 -3.89 -0.96
C TYR A 78 14.92 -3.10 -0.68
N GLU A 79 15.93 -3.23 -1.54
CA GLU A 79 17.22 -2.56 -1.32
C GLU A 79 17.05 -1.05 -1.25
N ARG A 80 16.27 -0.46 -2.14
CA ARG A 80 16.00 0.98 -2.10
C ARG A 80 15.36 1.39 -0.78
N LEU A 81 14.33 0.69 -0.33
CA LEU A 81 13.64 1.00 0.93
C LEU A 81 14.58 0.82 2.14
N ALA A 82 15.32 -0.28 2.18
CA ALA A 82 16.24 -0.58 3.26
C ALA A 82 17.39 0.44 3.32
N ILE A 83 18.00 0.79 2.17
CA ILE A 83 19.08 1.79 2.11
C ILE A 83 18.59 3.15 2.59
N GLU A 84 17.41 3.62 2.14
CA GLU A 84 16.83 4.89 2.60
C GLU A 84 16.65 4.93 4.12
N ASP A 85 16.12 3.86 4.71
CA ASP A 85 15.89 3.77 6.16
C ASP A 85 17.21 3.68 6.94
N ILE A 86 18.21 2.94 6.43
CA ILE A 86 19.54 2.83 7.04
C ILE A 86 20.29 4.16 6.98
N GLN A 87 20.20 4.90 5.86
CA GLN A 87 20.76 6.25 5.73
C GLN A 87 20.14 7.20 6.75
N ALA A 88 18.81 7.22 6.87
CA ALA A 88 18.12 8.06 7.83
C ALA A 88 18.47 7.71 9.28
N ALA A 89 18.57 6.43 9.62
CA ALA A 89 19.01 5.99 10.94
C ALA A 89 20.48 6.40 11.21
N ALA A 90 21.36 6.26 10.22
CA ALA A 90 22.76 6.63 10.32
C ALA A 90 22.92 8.15 10.50
N ASP A 91 22.10 8.94 9.84
CA ASP A 91 22.08 10.40 9.98
C ASP A 91 21.60 10.83 11.38
N ILE A 92 20.60 10.15 11.95
CA ILE A 92 20.15 10.38 13.33
C ILE A 92 21.25 10.04 14.35
N LEU A 93 21.97 8.94 14.13
CA LEU A 93 23.05 8.47 15.01
C LEU A 93 24.40 9.16 14.75
N ARG A 94 24.46 10.10 13.80
CA ARG A 94 25.71 10.73 13.39
C ARG A 94 26.39 11.49 14.52
N SER A 95 25.61 12.20 15.35
CA SER A 95 26.15 12.91 16.52
C SER A 95 26.80 11.94 17.51
N VAL A 96 26.15 10.80 17.79
CA VAL A 96 26.72 9.75 18.64
C VAL A 96 28.02 9.21 18.07
N TYR A 97 28.07 8.99 16.75
CA TYR A 97 29.27 8.51 16.07
C TYR A 97 30.42 9.51 16.21
N GLU A 98 30.16 10.80 16.02
CA GLU A 98 31.17 11.85 16.14
C GLU A 98 31.61 12.06 17.59
N ASP A 99 30.67 12.14 18.54
CA ASP A 99 30.94 12.34 19.97
C ASP A 99 31.75 11.20 20.61
N THR A 100 31.61 9.99 20.06
CA THR A 100 32.36 8.80 20.52
C THR A 100 33.58 8.50 19.65
N GLU A 101 33.92 9.41 18.73
CA GLU A 101 35.01 9.24 17.76
C GLU A 101 34.94 7.89 17.04
N GLY A 102 33.75 7.44 16.63
CA GLY A 102 33.50 6.15 16.00
C GLY A 102 33.49 4.95 16.96
N GLY A 103 33.31 5.17 18.27
CA GLY A 103 33.11 4.09 19.25
C GLY A 103 31.71 3.48 19.21
N ASP A 104 30.70 4.29 18.89
CA ASP A 104 29.29 3.95 18.75
C ASP A 104 28.66 4.73 17.57
N GLY A 105 27.34 4.78 17.49
CA GLY A 105 26.58 5.52 16.47
C GLY A 105 26.37 4.73 15.19
N TYR A 106 26.48 3.40 15.25
CA TYR A 106 26.43 2.54 14.07
C TYR A 106 25.02 2.05 13.73
N VAL A 107 24.78 1.85 12.44
CA VAL A 107 23.60 1.15 11.92
C VAL A 107 24.04 -0.05 11.11
N SER A 108 23.53 -1.24 11.44
CA SER A 108 23.89 -2.48 10.76
C SER A 108 22.89 -2.84 9.65
N LEU A 109 23.39 -3.05 8.42
CA LEU A 109 22.64 -3.58 7.28
C LEU A 109 23.21 -4.95 6.87
N GLU A 110 22.34 -5.95 6.75
CA GLU A 110 22.74 -7.34 6.46
C GLU A 110 22.83 -7.61 4.96
N VAL A 111 23.87 -8.37 4.56
CA VAL A 111 23.93 -8.95 3.21
C VAL A 111 22.79 -9.95 3.00
N SER A 112 22.53 -10.34 1.76
CA SER A 112 21.54 -11.36 1.46
C SER A 112 21.85 -12.67 2.21
N PRO A 113 20.89 -13.23 2.97
CA PRO A 113 21.09 -14.51 3.66
C PRO A 113 21.41 -15.67 2.70
N HIS A 114 21.02 -15.54 1.42
CA HIS A 114 21.32 -16.52 0.38
C HIS A 114 22.80 -16.58 0.00
N LEU A 115 23.60 -15.58 0.42
CA LEU A 115 25.06 -15.56 0.21
C LEU A 115 25.84 -16.10 1.43
N ALA A 116 25.17 -16.58 2.48
CA ALA A 116 25.84 -17.06 3.70
C ALA A 116 26.84 -18.21 3.47
N HIS A 117 26.76 -18.90 2.33
CA HIS A 117 27.69 -19.95 1.89
C HIS A 117 28.46 -19.59 0.61
N ASP A 118 28.56 -18.30 0.29
CA ASP A 118 29.31 -17.76 -0.85
C ASP A 118 30.21 -16.61 -0.38
N THR A 119 31.50 -16.91 -0.22
CA THR A 119 32.51 -15.95 0.22
C THR A 119 32.64 -14.76 -0.73
N ASP A 120 32.78 -15.01 -2.03
CA ASP A 120 33.01 -13.95 -3.03
C ASP A 120 31.74 -13.12 -3.26
N GLY A 121 30.58 -13.77 -3.29
CA GLY A 121 29.28 -13.12 -3.33
C GLY A 121 29.08 -12.17 -2.14
N THR A 122 29.36 -12.65 -0.93
CA THR A 122 29.28 -11.84 0.30
C THR A 122 30.19 -10.62 0.25
N ILE A 123 31.46 -10.79 -0.16
CA ILE A 123 32.41 -9.68 -0.26
C ILE A 123 31.91 -8.63 -1.26
N LYS A 124 31.45 -9.06 -2.44
CA LYS A 124 30.96 -8.17 -3.49
C LYS A 124 29.73 -7.40 -3.05
N GLU A 125 28.76 -8.09 -2.44
CA GLU A 125 27.54 -7.43 -1.96
C GLU A 125 27.84 -6.46 -0.82
N ALA A 126 28.70 -6.84 0.13
CA ALA A 126 29.07 -5.97 1.24
C ALA A 126 29.70 -4.65 0.79
N HIS A 127 30.61 -4.69 -0.19
CA HIS A 127 31.19 -3.47 -0.78
C HIS A 127 30.13 -2.61 -1.48
N ARG A 128 29.25 -3.24 -2.27
CA ARG A 128 28.16 -2.54 -2.97
C ARG A 128 27.19 -1.87 -1.99
N LEU A 129 26.78 -2.57 -0.93
CA LEU A 129 25.87 -2.02 0.08
C LEU A 129 26.53 -0.87 0.86
N ARG A 130 27.82 -0.99 1.20
CA ARG A 130 28.57 0.09 1.83
C ARG A 130 28.59 1.35 0.96
N GLU A 131 28.89 1.18 -0.33
CA GLU A 131 28.92 2.28 -1.30
C GLU A 131 27.53 2.89 -1.49
N ALA A 132 26.48 2.07 -1.58
CA ALA A 132 25.12 2.54 -1.78
C ALA A 132 24.54 3.29 -0.55
N VAL A 133 24.90 2.87 0.66
CA VAL A 133 24.50 3.58 1.89
C VAL A 133 25.28 4.89 2.02
N ASP A 134 26.56 4.91 1.67
CA ASP A 134 27.42 6.11 1.70
C ASP A 134 27.36 6.88 3.03
N ARG A 135 27.53 6.14 4.14
CA ARG A 135 27.66 6.71 5.49
C ARG A 135 28.80 6.03 6.24
N PRO A 136 29.67 6.78 6.95
CA PRO A 136 30.83 6.20 7.63
C PRO A 136 30.44 5.32 8.83
N ASN A 137 29.25 5.55 9.39
CA ASN A 137 28.71 4.82 10.52
C ASN A 137 27.76 3.67 10.13
N VAL A 138 27.85 3.18 8.89
CA VAL A 138 27.23 1.90 8.52
C VAL A 138 28.14 0.73 8.90
N MET A 139 27.54 -0.35 9.41
CA MET A 139 28.18 -1.66 9.51
C MET A 139 27.51 -2.63 8.55
N ILE A 140 28.31 -3.38 7.79
CA ILE A 140 27.79 -4.50 7.02
C ILE A 140 27.71 -5.72 7.92
N LYS A 141 26.54 -6.34 7.98
CA LYS A 141 26.30 -7.49 8.83
C LYS A 141 26.52 -8.78 8.05
N VAL A 142 27.42 -9.63 8.54
CA VAL A 142 27.87 -10.86 7.86
C VAL A 142 27.79 -12.05 8.82
N PRO A 143 27.14 -13.17 8.44
CA PRO A 143 27.11 -14.40 9.24
C PRO A 143 28.50 -14.99 9.49
N ALA A 144 28.73 -15.50 10.70
CA ALA A 144 29.95 -16.22 11.09
C ALA A 144 29.96 -17.69 10.62
N THR A 145 29.44 -17.96 9.42
CA THR A 145 29.50 -19.28 8.77
C THR A 145 30.92 -19.58 8.33
N ARG A 146 31.20 -20.85 8.00
CA ARG A 146 32.49 -21.28 7.46
C ARG A 146 32.95 -20.42 6.28
N GLU A 147 32.05 -20.10 5.35
CA GLU A 147 32.32 -19.27 4.17
C GLU A 147 32.28 -17.76 4.48
N GLY A 148 31.58 -17.36 5.55
CA GLY A 148 31.54 -15.97 6.03
C GLY A 148 32.84 -15.52 6.71
N ILE A 149 33.54 -16.42 7.41
CA ILE A 149 34.83 -16.11 8.07
C ILE A 149 35.88 -15.49 7.11
N PRO A 150 36.21 -16.10 5.95
CA PRO A 150 37.15 -15.48 5.01
C PRO A 150 36.61 -14.17 4.39
N ALA A 151 35.28 -14.05 4.22
CA ALA A 151 34.68 -12.79 3.74
C ALA A 151 34.88 -11.66 4.75
N ILE A 152 34.64 -11.93 6.03
CA ILE A 152 34.88 -11.01 7.14
C ILE A 152 36.35 -10.56 7.16
N GLU A 153 37.28 -11.50 7.09
CA GLU A 153 38.73 -11.22 7.11
C GLU A 153 39.13 -10.27 5.97
N LYS A 154 38.55 -10.46 4.78
CA LYS A 154 38.76 -9.59 3.62
C LYS A 154 38.13 -8.22 3.79
N LEU A 155 36.88 -8.15 4.26
CA LEU A 155 36.16 -6.88 4.46
C LEU A 155 36.85 -5.99 5.50
N ILE A 156 37.32 -6.57 6.61
CA ILE A 156 38.11 -5.86 7.62
C ILE A 156 39.44 -5.36 7.04
N ALA A 157 40.12 -6.17 6.22
CA ALA A 157 41.34 -5.74 5.52
C ALA A 157 41.08 -4.55 4.56
N ASP A 158 39.89 -4.50 3.95
CA ASP A 158 39.46 -3.41 3.08
C ASP A 158 38.93 -2.17 3.84
N GLY A 159 38.98 -2.20 5.17
CA GLY A 159 38.53 -1.11 6.02
C GLY A 159 37.01 -0.93 6.06
N VAL A 160 36.26 -2.02 5.90
CA VAL A 160 34.80 -2.05 6.08
C VAL A 160 34.48 -2.29 7.55
N ASN A 161 33.53 -1.56 8.10
CA ASN A 161 33.01 -1.84 9.45
C ASN A 161 32.04 -3.03 9.37
N VAL A 162 32.26 -4.07 10.18
CA VAL A 162 31.51 -5.34 10.07
C VAL A 162 30.84 -5.70 11.39
N ASN A 163 29.52 -5.92 11.35
CA ASN A 163 28.77 -6.59 12.41
C ASN A 163 28.73 -8.08 12.12
N ILE A 164 29.46 -8.89 12.88
CA ILE A 164 29.55 -10.31 12.62
C ILE A 164 28.46 -11.03 13.42
N THR A 165 27.59 -11.79 12.76
CA THR A 165 26.36 -12.35 13.36
C THR A 165 26.35 -13.88 13.40
N LEU A 166 25.35 -14.46 14.08
CA LEU A 166 25.13 -15.91 14.19
C LEU A 166 26.28 -16.67 14.88
N MET A 167 26.82 -16.12 15.97
CA MET A 167 27.74 -16.82 16.88
C MET A 167 27.00 -17.35 18.10
N PHE A 168 27.27 -18.61 18.46
CA PHE A 168 26.60 -19.31 19.56
C PHE A 168 27.55 -20.06 20.50
N SER A 169 28.85 -20.15 20.15
CA SER A 169 29.85 -20.91 20.91
C SER A 169 31.19 -20.20 20.95
N MET A 170 32.03 -20.59 21.91
CA MET A 170 33.42 -20.15 22.00
C MET A 170 34.18 -20.37 20.67
N ALA A 171 33.98 -21.51 20.01
CA ALA A 171 34.64 -21.82 18.74
C ALA A 171 34.27 -20.82 17.63
N HIS A 172 32.98 -20.46 17.51
CA HIS A 172 32.55 -19.42 16.58
C HIS A 172 33.22 -18.07 16.90
N TYR A 173 33.23 -17.68 18.18
CA TYR A 173 33.85 -16.44 18.62
C TYR A 173 35.35 -16.38 18.31
N GLU A 174 36.10 -17.45 18.62
CA GLU A 174 37.54 -17.50 18.35
C GLU A 174 37.88 -17.47 16.85
N ALA A 175 37.06 -18.10 16.00
CA ALA A 175 37.21 -18.02 14.55
C ALA A 175 37.04 -16.57 14.07
N VAL A 176 36.01 -15.89 14.57
CA VAL A 176 35.70 -14.48 14.26
C VAL A 176 36.78 -13.52 14.76
N ALA A 177 37.20 -13.63 16.02
CA ALA A 177 38.24 -12.80 16.59
C ALA A 177 39.57 -12.95 15.82
N ARG A 178 39.91 -14.17 15.39
CA ARG A 178 41.09 -14.44 14.56
C ARG A 178 40.98 -13.77 13.19
N ALA A 179 39.84 -13.90 12.52
CA ALA A 179 39.61 -13.27 11.21
C ALA A 179 39.67 -11.73 11.31
N TYR A 180 39.13 -11.15 12.37
CA TYR A 180 39.23 -9.72 12.62
C TYR A 180 40.69 -9.27 12.78
N ILE A 181 41.46 -9.95 13.62
CA ILE A 181 42.90 -9.65 13.83
C ILE A 181 43.68 -9.78 12.52
N GLN A 182 43.47 -10.86 11.76
CA GLN A 182 44.13 -11.08 10.47
C GLN A 182 43.76 -10.04 9.42
N GLY A 183 42.50 -9.62 9.40
CA GLY A 183 42.04 -8.50 8.57
C GLY A 183 42.75 -7.19 8.93
N LEU A 184 42.78 -6.82 10.21
CA LEU A 184 43.45 -5.60 10.69
C LEU A 184 44.95 -5.59 10.42
N GLN A 185 45.61 -6.75 10.47
CA GLN A 185 47.03 -6.88 10.10
C GLN A 185 47.28 -6.49 8.65
N ARG A 186 46.33 -6.78 7.74
CA ARG A 186 46.41 -6.42 6.32
C ARG A 186 45.76 -5.09 5.97
N CYS A 187 44.97 -4.52 6.90
CA CYS A 187 44.35 -3.22 6.71
C CYS A 187 45.41 -2.11 6.68
N ALA A 188 45.32 -1.22 5.68
CA ALA A 188 46.25 -0.10 5.55
C ALA A 188 46.14 0.88 6.73
N ASP A 189 44.90 1.25 7.11
CA ASP A 189 44.62 2.12 8.25
C ASP A 189 43.53 1.52 9.15
N PRO A 190 43.92 0.90 10.28
CA PRO A 190 42.96 0.25 11.18
C PRO A 190 42.21 1.21 12.10
N ARG A 191 42.54 2.52 12.13
CA ARG A 191 41.96 3.48 13.08
C ARG A 191 40.46 3.71 12.88
N GLY A 192 40.04 3.65 11.62
CA GLY A 192 38.65 3.84 11.20
C GLY A 192 37.84 2.55 11.14
N VAL A 193 38.43 1.40 11.48
CA VAL A 193 37.76 0.09 11.39
C VAL A 193 37.17 -0.28 12.74
N ALA A 194 35.86 -0.49 12.77
CA ALA A 194 35.11 -0.98 13.91
C ALA A 194 34.41 -2.31 13.56
N SER A 195 34.32 -3.19 14.55
CA SER A 195 33.58 -4.43 14.42
C SER A 195 32.95 -4.82 15.74
N VAL A 196 31.79 -5.45 15.65
CA VAL A 196 31.10 -6.08 16.77
C VAL A 196 30.92 -7.57 16.49
N ALA A 197 31.06 -8.38 17.54
CA ALA A 197 30.83 -9.80 17.49
C ALA A 197 29.47 -10.14 18.13
N SER A 198 28.40 -10.19 17.32
CA SER A 198 27.04 -10.51 17.75
C SER A 198 26.89 -11.97 18.18
N PHE A 199 27.02 -12.19 19.48
CA PHE A 199 26.91 -13.46 20.18
C PHE A 199 25.49 -13.65 20.74
N PHE A 200 24.81 -14.70 20.27
CA PHE A 200 23.39 -14.93 20.56
C PHE A 200 23.19 -15.62 21.90
N VAL A 201 22.30 -15.05 22.72
CA VAL A 201 22.09 -15.50 24.10
C VAL A 201 20.84 -16.38 24.22
N SER A 202 19.62 -15.83 24.10
CA SER A 202 18.39 -16.56 24.47
C SER A 202 18.13 -17.84 23.68
N ARG A 203 18.64 -17.93 22.43
CA ARG A 203 18.48 -19.12 21.59
C ARG A 203 19.24 -20.33 22.15
N VAL A 204 20.37 -20.08 22.82
CA VAL A 204 21.17 -21.13 23.48
C VAL A 204 20.38 -21.74 24.62
N ASP A 205 19.82 -20.92 25.53
CA ASP A 205 18.98 -21.44 26.62
C ASP A 205 17.75 -22.16 26.09
N THR A 206 17.08 -21.62 25.06
CA THR A 206 15.89 -22.29 24.49
C THR A 206 16.19 -23.72 24.04
N MET A 207 17.36 -23.98 23.45
CA MET A 207 17.74 -25.34 23.04
C MET A 207 18.35 -26.16 24.17
N ALA A 208 19.19 -25.57 25.01
CA ALA A 208 19.79 -26.24 26.16
C ALA A 208 18.72 -26.67 27.17
N ASP A 209 17.76 -25.80 27.49
CA ASP A 209 16.65 -26.09 28.41
C ASP A 209 15.77 -27.23 27.88
N ARG A 210 15.46 -27.26 26.57
CA ARG A 210 14.74 -28.40 25.98
C ARG A 210 15.49 -29.73 26.14
N ALA A 211 16.82 -29.70 25.97
CA ALA A 211 17.65 -30.89 26.17
C ALA A 211 17.71 -31.29 27.66
N LEU A 212 17.81 -30.32 28.57
CA LEU A 212 17.82 -30.54 30.02
C LEU A 212 16.46 -31.06 30.53
N GLU A 213 15.35 -30.48 30.07
CA GLU A 213 13.99 -30.92 30.38
C GLU A 213 13.76 -32.37 29.96
N SER A 214 14.27 -32.76 28.79
CA SER A 214 14.16 -34.13 28.27
C SER A 214 14.87 -35.17 29.15
N LEU A 215 15.88 -34.77 29.94
CA LEU A 215 16.53 -35.65 30.91
C LEU A 215 15.68 -35.84 32.18
N GLY A 216 14.87 -34.85 32.57
CA GLY A 216 13.96 -34.94 33.72
C GLY A 216 14.61 -35.13 35.09
N THR A 217 15.92 -34.89 35.23
CA THR A 217 16.67 -35.10 36.48
C THR A 217 16.82 -33.81 37.29
N GLU A 218 16.95 -33.90 38.62
CA GLU A 218 17.21 -32.73 39.48
C GLU A 218 18.49 -31.96 39.10
N PRO A 219 19.63 -32.62 38.80
CA PRO A 219 20.81 -31.93 38.27
C PRO A 219 20.55 -31.14 36.99
N ALA A 220 19.68 -31.62 36.10
CA ALA A 220 19.33 -30.91 34.86
C ALA A 220 18.49 -29.66 35.13
N LYS A 221 17.52 -29.73 36.06
CA LYS A 221 16.68 -28.58 36.45
C LYS A 221 17.51 -27.41 37.01
N VAL A 222 18.58 -27.70 37.74
CA VAL A 222 19.46 -26.67 38.34
C VAL A 222 20.20 -25.84 37.27
N LEU A 223 20.37 -26.37 36.05
CA LEU A 223 21.05 -25.70 34.94
C LEU A 223 20.13 -24.89 34.03
N MET A 224 18.81 -25.06 34.15
CA MET A 224 17.84 -24.39 33.29
C MET A 224 17.97 -22.85 33.38
N GLY A 225 18.01 -22.18 32.23
CA GLY A 225 18.16 -20.73 32.12
C GLY A 225 19.54 -20.17 32.53
N LYS A 226 20.56 -21.02 32.71
CA LYS A 226 21.92 -20.60 33.12
C LYS A 226 22.97 -20.75 32.03
N ILE A 227 22.71 -21.57 31.02
CA ILE A 227 23.74 -22.00 30.06
C ILE A 227 24.15 -20.86 29.13
N ALA A 228 23.20 -20.07 28.63
CA ALA A 228 23.49 -18.95 27.73
C ALA A 228 24.30 -17.85 28.42
N VAL A 229 23.96 -17.50 29.66
CA VAL A 229 24.71 -16.53 30.47
C VAL A 229 26.11 -17.07 30.75
N ALA A 230 26.24 -18.32 31.20
CA ALA A 230 27.54 -18.93 31.48
C ALA A 230 28.46 -18.94 30.25
N ASN A 231 27.93 -19.35 29.09
CA ASN A 231 28.63 -19.33 27.81
C ASN A 231 29.11 -17.91 27.43
N SER A 232 28.23 -16.91 27.57
CA SER A 232 28.54 -15.51 27.26
C SER A 232 29.61 -14.92 28.17
N LYS A 233 29.58 -15.26 29.48
CA LYS A 233 30.61 -14.83 30.44
C LYS A 233 31.99 -15.37 30.10
N LEU A 234 32.10 -16.64 29.71
CA LEU A 234 33.38 -17.20 29.27
C LEU A 234 33.87 -16.56 27.97
N VAL A 235 32.98 -16.26 27.02
CA VAL A 235 33.33 -15.52 25.81
C VAL A 235 33.85 -14.12 26.13
N TYR A 236 33.27 -13.43 27.12
CA TYR A 236 33.79 -12.15 27.58
C TYR A 236 35.19 -12.28 28.19
N GLN A 237 35.46 -13.31 28.99
CA GLN A 237 36.81 -13.58 29.49
C GLN A 237 37.79 -13.80 28.33
N ARG A 238 37.38 -14.57 27.32
CA ARG A 238 38.19 -14.79 26.13
C ARG A 238 38.42 -13.51 25.32
N PHE A 239 37.43 -12.62 25.25
CA PHE A 239 37.58 -11.28 24.68
C PHE A 239 38.70 -10.49 25.38
N LEU A 240 38.72 -10.49 26.71
CA LEU A 240 39.78 -9.83 27.45
C LEU A 240 41.15 -10.43 27.13
N ASP A 241 41.27 -11.77 27.14
CA ASP A 241 42.53 -12.45 26.84
C ASP A 241 43.07 -12.11 25.43
N VAL A 242 42.18 -12.04 24.44
CA VAL A 242 42.54 -11.79 23.04
C VAL A 242 42.89 -10.32 22.80
N PHE A 243 42.02 -9.41 23.22
CA PHE A 243 42.10 -8.01 22.82
C PHE A 243 42.85 -7.11 23.81
N HIS A 244 43.04 -7.57 25.05
CA HIS A 244 43.89 -6.91 26.04
C HIS A 244 45.23 -7.62 26.28
N GLY A 245 45.41 -8.81 25.71
CA GLY A 245 46.69 -9.53 25.72
C GLY A 245 47.74 -9.00 24.74
N GLU A 246 48.93 -9.62 24.78
CA GLU A 246 50.11 -9.29 23.95
C GLU A 246 49.84 -9.43 22.43
N GLY A 247 49.01 -10.41 22.03
CA GLY A 247 48.74 -10.69 20.61
C GLY A 247 48.08 -9.52 19.85
N PHE A 248 47.39 -8.62 20.56
CA PHE A 248 46.75 -7.44 19.98
C PHE A 248 47.56 -6.13 20.18
N ALA A 249 48.62 -6.16 20.98
CA ALA A 249 49.36 -4.95 21.39
C ALA A 249 49.91 -4.15 20.20
N ALA A 250 50.47 -4.82 19.18
CA ALA A 250 50.98 -4.16 17.98
C ALA A 250 49.88 -3.48 17.14
N LEU A 251 48.68 -4.08 17.07
CA LEU A 251 47.53 -3.47 16.39
C LEU A 251 47.00 -2.28 17.19
N ARG A 252 46.96 -2.38 18.53
CA ARG A 252 46.58 -1.28 19.42
C ARG A 252 47.49 -0.06 19.25
N GLN A 253 48.81 -0.27 19.08
CA GLN A 253 49.77 0.80 18.79
C GLN A 253 49.53 1.48 17.42
N ARG A 254 48.96 0.74 16.46
CA ARG A 254 48.50 1.29 15.17
C ARG A 254 47.14 2.01 15.27
N GLY A 255 46.56 2.09 16.47
CA GLY A 255 45.25 2.70 16.73
C GLY A 255 44.07 1.80 16.37
N ALA A 256 44.28 0.49 16.22
CA ALA A 256 43.18 -0.45 15.99
C ALA A 256 42.27 -0.57 17.22
N ARG A 257 40.97 -0.67 16.98
CA ARG A 257 39.95 -0.87 18.02
C ARG A 257 39.78 -2.34 18.35
N VAL A 258 39.42 -2.65 19.59
CA VAL A 258 38.99 -4.01 19.97
C VAL A 258 37.68 -4.34 19.25
N GLN A 259 37.47 -5.61 18.90
CA GLN A 259 36.15 -6.06 18.43
C GLN A 259 35.27 -6.34 19.64
N ARG A 260 34.26 -5.49 19.84
CA ARG A 260 33.41 -5.55 21.03
C ARG A 260 32.47 -6.77 20.96
N PRO A 261 32.34 -7.58 22.02
CA PRO A 261 31.27 -8.55 22.12
C PRO A 261 29.92 -7.82 22.10
N LEU A 262 29.00 -8.31 21.27
CA LEU A 262 27.63 -7.79 21.19
C LEU A 262 26.67 -8.90 21.61
N TRP A 263 25.94 -8.70 22.70
CA TRP A 263 24.92 -9.65 23.15
C TRP A 263 23.66 -9.49 22.32
N ALA A 264 23.37 -10.50 21.49
CA ALA A 264 22.23 -10.52 20.59
C ALA A 264 21.15 -11.51 21.06
N SER A 265 19.91 -11.29 20.62
CA SER A 265 18.77 -12.11 21.06
C SER A 265 18.67 -12.16 22.59
N THR A 266 18.67 -11.00 23.24
CA THR A 266 18.66 -10.83 24.71
C THR A 266 17.27 -10.62 25.29
N GLY A 267 16.22 -10.76 24.48
CA GLY A 267 14.85 -10.87 24.99
C GLY A 267 14.54 -12.28 25.49
N THR A 268 14.18 -12.39 26.77
CA THR A 268 13.83 -13.65 27.42
C THR A 268 12.67 -14.36 26.72
N LYS A 269 12.81 -15.67 26.48
CA LYS A 269 11.80 -16.49 25.77
C LYS A 269 10.94 -17.34 26.69
N ASN A 270 11.43 -17.62 27.90
CA ASN A 270 10.71 -18.39 28.91
C ASN A 270 10.03 -17.44 29.90
N PRO A 271 8.70 -17.43 30.02
CA PRO A 271 7.99 -16.52 30.94
C PRO A 271 8.27 -16.81 32.42
N ALA A 272 8.89 -17.94 32.76
CA ALA A 272 9.33 -18.24 34.13
C ALA A 272 10.61 -17.48 34.53
N TYR A 273 11.33 -16.91 33.56
CA TYR A 273 12.54 -16.12 33.80
C TYR A 273 12.21 -14.63 33.76
N SER A 274 13.05 -13.83 34.41
CA SER A 274 12.96 -12.37 34.29
C SER A 274 13.10 -11.96 32.82
N ASP A 275 12.25 -11.04 32.37
CA ASP A 275 12.27 -10.41 31.05
C ASP A 275 13.52 -9.54 30.80
N VAL A 276 14.27 -9.22 31.86
CA VAL A 276 15.57 -8.51 31.82
C VAL A 276 16.78 -9.41 32.17
N LEU A 277 16.57 -10.72 32.35
CA LEU A 277 17.59 -11.70 32.77
C LEU A 277 18.94 -11.51 32.06
N TYR A 278 18.92 -11.48 30.74
CA TYR A 278 20.14 -11.45 29.94
C TYR A 278 20.84 -10.09 29.97
N VAL A 279 20.08 -9.00 30.11
CA VAL A 279 20.67 -7.66 30.21
C VAL A 279 21.38 -7.51 31.53
N GLU A 280 20.72 -7.85 32.65
CA GLU A 280 21.28 -7.72 34.00
C GLU A 280 22.53 -8.58 34.22
N ASN A 281 22.61 -9.77 33.61
CA ASN A 281 23.70 -10.72 33.86
C ASN A 281 24.91 -10.58 32.92
N LEU A 282 24.84 -9.69 31.93
CA LEU A 282 25.87 -9.54 30.89
C LEU A 282 26.39 -8.10 30.77
N ILE A 283 26.27 -7.30 31.83
CA ILE A 283 26.79 -5.92 31.88
C ILE A 283 28.31 -5.99 31.99
N GLY A 284 29.03 -5.28 31.13
CA GLY A 284 30.50 -5.24 31.19
C GLY A 284 31.13 -4.21 30.27
N ALA A 285 32.34 -3.79 30.60
CA ALA A 285 33.07 -2.81 29.82
C ALA A 285 33.37 -3.30 28.40
N GLU A 286 33.32 -2.38 27.43
CA GLU A 286 33.59 -2.63 26.00
C GLU A 286 32.64 -3.64 25.35
N THR A 287 31.41 -3.74 25.85
CA THR A 287 30.37 -4.62 25.26
C THR A 287 29.24 -3.82 24.64
N VAL A 288 28.49 -4.43 23.74
CA VAL A 288 27.22 -3.91 23.22
C VAL A 288 26.12 -4.88 23.62
N ASN A 289 24.92 -4.39 23.90
CA ASN A 289 23.72 -5.23 23.98
C ASN A 289 22.69 -4.69 22.99
N THR A 290 22.22 -5.55 22.06
CA THR A 290 21.16 -5.16 21.12
C THR A 290 19.82 -5.66 21.62
N LEU A 291 18.92 -4.72 21.93
CA LEU A 291 17.67 -4.99 22.62
C LEU A 291 16.48 -4.84 21.66
N PRO A 292 15.57 -5.83 21.60
CA PRO A 292 14.22 -5.58 21.10
C PRO A 292 13.55 -4.46 21.90
N LEU A 293 12.60 -3.76 21.28
CA LEU A 293 11.94 -2.62 21.91
C LEU A 293 11.24 -3.01 23.23
N GLU A 294 10.69 -4.22 23.30
CA GLU A 294 10.05 -4.76 24.50
C GLU A 294 11.05 -4.92 25.65
N THR A 295 12.23 -5.49 25.38
CA THR A 295 13.28 -5.67 26.40
C THR A 295 13.90 -4.35 26.80
N LEU A 296 14.07 -3.41 25.85
CA LEU A 296 14.52 -2.06 26.16
C LEU A 296 13.54 -1.36 27.11
N ASN A 297 12.24 -1.46 26.85
CA ASN A 297 11.20 -0.88 27.71
C ASN A 297 11.14 -1.55 29.09
N ALA A 298 11.22 -2.89 29.15
CA ALA A 298 11.26 -3.63 30.42
C ALA A 298 12.47 -3.23 31.26
N PHE A 299 13.66 -3.14 30.65
CA PHE A 299 14.85 -2.70 31.35
C PHE A 299 14.75 -1.24 31.82
N ARG A 300 14.18 -0.34 31.02
CA ARG A 300 13.91 1.05 31.44
C ARG A 300 13.01 1.11 32.68
N ASP A 301 12.00 0.25 32.74
CA ASP A 301 11.00 0.23 33.80
C ASP A 301 11.55 -0.33 35.12
N HIS A 302 12.20 -1.49 35.09
CA HIS A 302 12.57 -2.22 36.31
C HIS A 302 13.95 -2.91 36.28
N GLY A 303 14.77 -2.66 35.26
CA GLY A 303 16.13 -3.21 35.17
C GLY A 303 17.07 -2.66 36.24
N ARG A 304 18.02 -3.50 36.69
CA ARG A 304 19.02 -3.12 37.69
C ARG A 304 20.43 -3.22 37.13
N VAL A 305 21.21 -2.18 37.38
CA VAL A 305 22.65 -2.17 37.10
C VAL A 305 23.39 -2.45 38.40
N SER A 306 24.21 -3.51 38.42
CA SER A 306 24.88 -4.00 39.64
C SER A 306 26.38 -4.20 39.42
N GLY A 307 27.01 -3.34 38.63
CA GLY A 307 28.42 -3.47 38.25
C GLY A 307 28.63 -4.23 36.95
N GLU A 308 29.85 -4.73 36.74
CA GLU A 308 30.22 -5.55 35.57
C GLU A 308 29.84 -7.02 35.79
N THR A 309 28.54 -7.30 35.79
CA THR A 309 27.98 -8.63 36.10
C THR A 309 28.45 -9.76 35.18
N VAL A 310 28.96 -9.43 33.99
CA VAL A 310 29.59 -10.38 33.09
C VAL A 310 30.85 -11.03 33.69
N ARG A 311 31.49 -10.37 34.67
CA ARG A 311 32.69 -10.84 35.38
C ARG A 311 32.37 -11.59 36.68
N ASP A 312 31.12 -11.57 37.12
CA ASP A 312 30.73 -12.22 38.36
C ASP A 312 30.67 -13.75 38.19
N SER A 313 31.06 -14.49 39.23
CA SER A 313 30.90 -15.95 39.33
C SER A 313 31.42 -16.74 38.10
N LEU A 314 32.58 -16.36 37.54
CA LEU A 314 33.16 -17.06 36.39
C LEU A 314 33.43 -18.55 36.65
N ASP A 315 33.85 -18.91 37.86
CA ASP A 315 34.05 -20.31 38.25
C ASP A 315 32.74 -21.11 38.23
N GLU A 316 31.63 -20.48 38.63
CA GLU A 316 30.30 -21.11 38.57
C GLU A 316 29.80 -21.24 37.12
N ALA A 317 30.09 -20.25 36.27
CA ALA A 317 29.79 -20.32 34.85
C ALA A 317 30.54 -21.47 34.17
N ALA A 318 31.85 -21.60 34.43
CA ALA A 318 32.65 -22.72 33.94
C ALA A 318 32.11 -24.06 34.46
N ALA A 319 31.81 -24.16 35.76
CA ALA A 319 31.24 -25.35 36.36
C ALA A 319 29.86 -25.72 35.77
N ALA A 320 29.03 -24.75 35.41
CA ALA A 320 27.73 -25.00 34.78
C ALA A 320 27.88 -25.66 33.41
N LEU A 321 28.83 -25.21 32.59
CA LEU A 321 29.10 -25.81 31.28
C LEU A 321 29.70 -27.21 31.38
N GLU A 322 30.61 -27.44 32.35
CA GLU A 322 31.13 -28.78 32.61
C GLU A 322 30.05 -29.74 33.12
N ARG A 323 29.12 -29.27 33.97
CA ARG A 323 27.96 -30.06 34.40
C ARG A 323 27.02 -30.37 33.23
N LEU A 324 26.78 -29.41 32.34
CA LEU A 324 25.98 -29.64 31.13
C LEU A 324 26.60 -30.76 30.28
N ARG A 325 27.93 -30.73 30.10
CA ARG A 325 28.67 -31.77 29.39
C ARG A 325 28.63 -33.11 30.12
N ALA A 326 28.74 -33.12 31.44
CA ALA A 326 28.63 -34.34 32.26
C ALA A 326 27.25 -34.99 32.18
N LEU A 327 26.21 -34.22 31.87
CA LEU A 327 24.86 -34.71 31.57
C LEU A 327 24.69 -35.21 30.12
N GLY A 328 25.77 -35.21 29.32
CA GLY A 328 25.78 -35.69 27.94
C GLY A 328 25.24 -34.68 26.92
N ILE A 329 25.06 -33.40 27.31
CA ILE A 329 24.61 -32.36 26.39
C ILE A 329 25.81 -31.62 25.82
N ASP A 330 26.00 -31.71 24.50
CA ASP A 330 27.07 -31.03 23.78
C ASP A 330 26.63 -29.63 23.31
N LEU A 331 27.13 -28.60 24.01
CA LEU A 331 26.85 -27.20 23.66
C LEU A 331 27.39 -26.82 22.28
N ASN A 332 28.49 -27.41 21.81
CA ASN A 332 29.02 -27.11 20.47
C ASN A 332 28.08 -27.68 19.40
N ALA A 333 27.58 -28.89 19.58
CA ALA A 333 26.58 -29.45 18.67
C ALA A 333 25.29 -28.60 18.63
N ILE A 334 24.83 -28.11 19.78
CA ILE A 334 23.71 -27.15 19.85
C ILE A 334 24.04 -25.88 19.09
N ALA A 335 25.24 -25.33 19.26
CA ALA A 335 25.67 -24.09 18.62
C ALA A 335 25.76 -24.20 17.09
N GLU A 336 26.30 -25.31 16.56
CA GLU A 336 26.37 -25.59 15.12
C GLU A 336 24.95 -25.71 14.53
N GLN A 337 24.06 -26.42 15.22
CA GLN A 337 22.66 -26.53 14.82
C GLN A 337 21.96 -25.16 14.84
N LEU A 338 22.17 -24.36 15.88
CA LEU A 338 21.65 -22.99 15.98
C LEU A 338 22.14 -22.07 14.87
N GLN A 339 23.41 -22.19 14.46
CA GLN A 339 23.93 -21.43 13.33
C GLN A 339 23.24 -21.81 12.03
N LYS A 340 23.14 -23.11 11.75
CA LYS A 340 22.46 -23.63 10.55
C LYS A 340 20.98 -23.21 10.50
N ASP A 341 20.26 -23.38 11.60
CA ASP A 341 18.86 -22.98 11.72
C ASP A 341 18.69 -21.46 11.64
N GLY A 342 19.66 -20.71 12.17
CA GLY A 342 19.70 -19.25 12.08
C GLY A 342 19.80 -18.76 10.64
N VAL A 343 20.71 -19.33 9.84
CA VAL A 343 20.84 -19.01 8.41
C VAL A 343 19.55 -19.36 7.66
N ALA A 344 19.01 -20.55 7.88
CA ALA A 344 17.77 -21.00 7.23
C ALA A 344 16.57 -20.10 7.58
N ALA A 345 16.42 -19.72 8.85
CA ALA A 345 15.35 -18.83 9.30
C ALA A 345 15.45 -17.42 8.71
N PHE A 346 16.67 -16.90 8.52
CA PHE A 346 16.88 -15.60 7.86
C PHE A 346 16.62 -15.66 6.37
N ALA A 347 17.03 -16.73 5.67
CA ALA A 347 16.68 -16.95 4.26
C ALA A 347 15.16 -17.02 4.07
N ALA A 348 14.46 -17.80 4.91
CA ALA A 348 13.00 -17.90 4.86
C ALA A 348 12.29 -16.57 5.15
N SER A 349 12.82 -15.78 6.10
CA SER A 349 12.29 -14.43 6.38
C SER A 349 12.51 -13.47 5.21
N PHE A 350 13.64 -13.59 4.51
CA PHE A 350 13.94 -12.79 3.33
C PHE A 350 13.03 -13.15 2.15
N ASP A 351 12.78 -14.44 1.92
CA ASP A 351 11.84 -14.90 0.89
C ASP A 351 10.41 -14.42 1.17
N SER A 352 9.96 -14.50 2.43
CA SER A 352 8.69 -13.92 2.88
C SER A 352 8.59 -12.42 2.57
N LEU A 353 9.65 -11.66 2.87
CA LEU A 353 9.72 -10.23 2.57
C LEU A 353 9.62 -9.96 1.05
N MET A 354 10.28 -10.75 0.22
CA MET A 354 10.18 -10.62 -1.25
C MET A 354 8.75 -10.87 -1.74
N GLU A 355 8.05 -11.86 -1.18
CA GLU A 355 6.64 -12.12 -1.48
C GLU A 355 5.73 -10.97 -1.03
N THR A 356 5.94 -10.45 0.19
CA THR A 356 5.24 -9.30 0.74
C THR A 356 5.39 -8.09 -0.19
N LEU A 357 6.61 -7.80 -0.64
CA LEU A 357 6.89 -6.72 -1.59
C LEU A 357 6.27 -6.98 -2.96
N ALA A 358 6.25 -8.22 -3.45
CA ALA A 358 5.58 -8.55 -4.70
C ALA A 358 4.07 -8.30 -4.63
N LYS A 359 3.43 -8.59 -3.50
CA LYS A 359 2.02 -8.27 -3.24
C LYS A 359 1.78 -6.77 -3.16
N LYS A 360 2.61 -6.05 -2.38
CA LYS A 360 2.53 -4.58 -2.26
C LYS A 360 2.77 -3.86 -3.57
N ARG A 361 3.72 -4.32 -4.38
CA ARG A 361 3.93 -3.79 -5.74
C ARG A 361 2.64 -3.84 -6.55
N LYS A 362 1.89 -4.96 -6.51
CA LYS A 362 0.61 -5.06 -7.21
C LYS A 362 -0.45 -4.10 -6.66
N SER A 363 -0.58 -4.00 -5.34
CA SER A 363 -1.58 -3.10 -4.72
C SER A 363 -1.28 -1.62 -4.96
N VAL A 364 0.00 -1.24 -4.99
CA VAL A 364 0.44 0.14 -5.22
C VAL A 364 0.30 0.55 -6.69
N VAL A 365 0.44 -0.39 -7.63
CA VAL A 365 0.22 -0.15 -9.08
C VAL A 365 -1.26 0.07 -9.41
N VAL A 366 -2.18 -0.56 -8.68
CA VAL A 366 -3.64 -0.42 -8.86
C VAL A 366 -4.21 0.52 -7.79
N GLN A 367 -3.74 1.78 -7.74
CA GLN A 367 -4.32 2.75 -6.82
C GLN A 367 -5.59 3.35 -7.43
N VAL A 368 -6.72 3.05 -6.78
CA VAL A 368 -7.99 3.73 -6.98
C VAL A 368 -8.14 4.91 -6.01
N ASN A 369 -9.00 5.86 -6.35
CA ASN A 369 -9.25 7.04 -5.53
C ASN A 369 -9.92 6.64 -4.20
N PRO A 370 -9.50 7.15 -3.02
CA PRO A 370 -9.92 6.61 -1.75
C PRO A 370 -11.40 6.90 -1.43
N GLN A 371 -12.02 6.00 -0.67
CA GLN A 371 -13.33 6.22 -0.05
C GLN A 371 -13.26 6.02 1.46
N ASN A 372 -13.84 6.95 2.22
CA ASN A 372 -13.88 6.96 3.68
C ASN A 372 -15.32 6.98 4.15
N LEU A 373 -15.70 6.03 4.99
CA LEU A 373 -17.09 5.81 5.41
C LEU A 373 -17.23 6.10 6.90
N ASN A 374 -17.94 7.18 7.25
CA ASN A 374 -18.36 7.47 8.62
C ASN A 374 -19.83 7.06 8.79
N LEU A 375 -20.05 5.84 9.25
CA LEU A 375 -21.39 5.21 9.26
C LEU A 375 -22.06 5.15 10.63
N GLY A 376 -21.38 5.59 11.69
CA GLY A 376 -21.83 5.45 13.07
C GLY A 376 -22.39 4.05 13.37
N ARG A 377 -23.67 3.99 13.78
CA ARG A 377 -24.35 2.73 14.15
C ARG A 377 -24.54 1.74 12.99
N LEU A 378 -24.42 2.19 11.73
CA LEU A 378 -24.57 1.32 10.56
C LEU A 378 -23.31 0.51 10.25
N HIS A 379 -22.15 0.87 10.82
CA HIS A 379 -20.87 0.23 10.54
C HIS A 379 -20.91 -1.31 10.66
N ASN A 380 -21.52 -1.82 11.74
CA ASN A 380 -21.63 -3.27 11.97
C ASN A 380 -22.57 -3.97 10.97
N ARG A 381 -23.62 -3.29 10.48
CA ARG A 381 -24.53 -3.84 9.46
C ARG A 381 -23.82 -3.97 8.12
N VAL A 382 -23.09 -2.93 7.73
CA VAL A 382 -22.29 -2.92 6.50
C VAL A 382 -21.21 -4.00 6.55
N ARG A 383 -20.47 -4.12 7.66
CA ARG A 383 -19.48 -5.18 7.84
C ARG A 383 -20.08 -6.57 7.67
N ARG A 384 -21.24 -6.82 8.27
CA ARG A 384 -21.94 -8.11 8.14
C ARG A 384 -22.38 -8.36 6.70
N ARG A 385 -22.95 -7.36 6.02
CA ARG A 385 -23.32 -7.47 4.60
C ARG A 385 -22.13 -7.87 3.73
N LEU A 386 -20.96 -7.27 3.95
CA LEU A 386 -19.74 -7.62 3.21
C LEU A 386 -19.24 -9.03 3.53
N GLN A 387 -19.37 -9.49 4.78
CA GLN A 387 -19.08 -10.88 5.15
C GLN A 387 -20.04 -11.86 4.45
N ASP A 388 -21.33 -11.54 4.39
CA ASP A 388 -22.33 -12.36 3.69
C ASP A 388 -22.03 -12.44 2.19
N TRP A 389 -21.71 -11.31 1.55
CA TRP A 389 -21.32 -11.26 0.14
C TRP A 389 -20.00 -11.99 -0.13
N GLN A 390 -19.03 -11.94 0.80
CA GLN A 390 -17.81 -12.75 0.71
C GLN A 390 -18.14 -14.24 0.73
N ALA A 391 -18.98 -14.69 1.68
CA ALA A 391 -19.38 -16.09 1.80
C ALA A 391 -20.17 -16.59 0.57
N GLN A 392 -20.95 -15.70 -0.05
CA GLN A 392 -21.72 -15.97 -1.26
C GLN A 392 -20.91 -15.84 -2.55
N ALA A 393 -19.63 -15.48 -2.47
CA ALA A 393 -18.76 -15.18 -3.61
C ALA A 393 -19.38 -14.13 -4.56
N PHE A 394 -20.04 -13.10 -4.02
CA PHE A 394 -20.79 -12.11 -4.80
C PHE A 394 -19.95 -11.48 -5.91
N GLY A 395 -18.75 -11.00 -5.58
CA GLY A 395 -17.85 -10.39 -6.57
C GLY A 395 -17.55 -11.32 -7.74
N ARG A 396 -17.14 -12.57 -7.46
CA ARG A 396 -16.89 -13.58 -8.50
C ARG A 396 -18.13 -13.83 -9.37
N ARG A 397 -19.29 -14.05 -8.73
CA ARG A 397 -20.56 -14.34 -9.42
C ARG A 397 -21.04 -13.18 -10.29
N LEU A 398 -20.79 -11.93 -9.85
CA LEU A 398 -21.08 -10.73 -10.64
C LEU A 398 -20.30 -10.74 -11.96
N TRP A 399 -18.99 -11.02 -11.88
CA TRP A 399 -18.13 -11.14 -13.06
C TRP A 399 -18.42 -12.37 -13.93
N GLU A 400 -18.93 -13.44 -13.34
CA GLU A 400 -19.47 -14.61 -14.06
C GLU A 400 -20.85 -14.35 -14.70
N LYS A 401 -21.38 -13.12 -14.57
CA LYS A 401 -22.69 -12.70 -15.08
C LYS A 401 -23.84 -13.55 -14.54
N ASP A 402 -23.74 -13.99 -13.28
CA ASP A 402 -24.73 -14.85 -12.63
C ASP A 402 -25.99 -14.07 -12.24
N ALA A 403 -27.05 -14.23 -13.05
CA ALA A 403 -28.36 -13.61 -12.83
C ALA A 403 -29.02 -14.02 -11.49
N THR A 404 -28.62 -15.15 -10.89
CA THR A 404 -29.19 -15.61 -9.61
C THR A 404 -28.75 -14.76 -8.41
N LEU A 405 -27.93 -13.74 -8.62
CA LEU A 405 -27.68 -12.69 -7.63
C LEU A 405 -28.91 -11.81 -7.36
N TRP A 406 -29.84 -11.71 -8.32
CA TRP A 406 -31.03 -10.84 -8.20
C TRP A 406 -32.36 -11.58 -8.30
N SER A 407 -32.39 -12.76 -8.93
CA SER A 407 -33.61 -13.55 -9.03
C SER A 407 -33.33 -15.04 -9.12
N ASP A 408 -34.06 -15.85 -8.33
CA ASP A 408 -34.04 -17.31 -8.45
C ASP A 408 -34.75 -17.82 -9.73
N LYS A 409 -35.48 -16.93 -10.43
CA LYS A 409 -36.16 -17.24 -11.69
C LYS A 409 -35.33 -16.75 -12.86
N PRO A 410 -35.28 -17.49 -13.99
CA PRO A 410 -34.66 -16.98 -15.21
C PRO A 410 -35.37 -15.72 -15.68
N VAL A 411 -34.68 -14.58 -15.64
CA VAL A 411 -35.13 -13.31 -16.23
C VAL A 411 -34.19 -13.02 -17.40
N PRO A 412 -34.65 -13.10 -18.67
CA PRO A 412 -33.80 -12.87 -19.84
C PRO A 412 -33.05 -11.52 -19.81
N GLU A 413 -33.69 -10.50 -19.24
CA GLU A 413 -33.12 -9.16 -19.07
C GLU A 413 -31.94 -9.11 -18.08
N LEU A 414 -31.77 -10.08 -17.19
CA LEU A 414 -30.63 -10.11 -16.25
C LEU A 414 -29.35 -10.65 -16.90
N ALA A 415 -29.46 -11.58 -17.85
CA ALA A 415 -28.31 -12.21 -18.49
C ALA A 415 -27.69 -11.32 -19.60
N ASP A 416 -28.50 -10.49 -20.24
CA ASP A 416 -28.14 -9.64 -21.39
C ASP A 416 -27.94 -8.15 -21.01
N ARG A 417 -27.59 -7.87 -19.75
CA ARG A 417 -27.43 -6.49 -19.24
C ARG A 417 -26.13 -6.25 -18.46
N LEU A 418 -25.20 -7.20 -18.49
CA LEU A 418 -23.95 -7.18 -17.73
C LEU A 418 -22.71 -6.92 -18.60
N GLY A 419 -22.88 -6.47 -19.85
CA GLY A 419 -21.76 -6.10 -20.73
C GLY A 419 -20.92 -4.94 -20.18
N TRP A 420 -21.47 -4.13 -19.27
CA TRP A 420 -20.81 -2.95 -18.72
C TRP A 420 -19.57 -3.27 -17.88
N LEU A 421 -19.50 -4.48 -17.30
CA LEU A 421 -18.36 -4.95 -16.50
C LEU A 421 -17.04 -4.93 -17.28
N GLU A 422 -17.10 -5.14 -18.59
CA GLU A 422 -15.91 -5.25 -19.45
C GLU A 422 -15.59 -3.94 -20.18
N LEU A 423 -16.46 -2.92 -20.10
CA LEU A 423 -16.34 -1.69 -20.89
C LEU A 423 -15.01 -0.95 -20.71
N PRO A 424 -14.47 -0.77 -19.49
CA PRO A 424 -13.23 -0.03 -19.33
C PRO A 424 -12.07 -0.62 -20.14
N GLN A 425 -12.07 -1.94 -20.36
CA GLN A 425 -11.06 -2.62 -21.17
C GLN A 425 -11.50 -2.75 -22.64
N ALA A 426 -12.76 -3.08 -22.90
CA ALA A 426 -13.25 -3.29 -24.27
C ALA A 426 -13.15 -2.00 -25.11
N MET A 427 -13.45 -0.85 -24.51
CA MET A 427 -13.50 0.44 -25.21
C MET A 427 -12.12 1.05 -25.47
N ASP A 428 -11.04 0.52 -24.90
CA ASP A 428 -9.66 0.93 -25.26
C ASP A 428 -9.41 0.75 -26.76
N THR A 429 -9.98 -0.31 -27.35
CA THR A 429 -9.84 -0.62 -28.77
C THR A 429 -10.57 0.38 -29.68
N GLU A 430 -11.57 1.10 -29.15
CA GLU A 430 -12.35 2.10 -29.87
C GLU A 430 -11.76 3.51 -29.80
N ILE A 431 -10.83 3.77 -28.85
CA ILE A 431 -10.19 5.09 -28.67
C ILE A 431 -9.66 5.65 -30.00
N PRO A 432 -8.87 4.91 -30.81
CA PRO A 432 -8.32 5.46 -32.05
C PRO A 432 -9.40 5.92 -33.03
N THR A 433 -10.50 5.16 -33.14
CA THR A 433 -11.63 5.48 -34.02
C THR A 433 -12.35 6.75 -33.55
N LEU A 434 -12.65 6.84 -32.26
CA LEU A 434 -13.33 7.99 -31.67
C LEU A 434 -12.48 9.25 -31.75
N GLN A 435 -11.18 9.13 -31.45
CA GLN A 435 -10.23 10.24 -31.49
C GLN A 435 -10.02 10.74 -32.92
N ALA A 436 -9.87 9.83 -33.90
CA ALA A 436 -9.73 10.20 -35.31
C ALA A 436 -10.96 10.96 -35.82
N PHE A 437 -12.16 10.53 -35.43
CA PHE A 437 -13.39 11.24 -35.77
C PHE A 437 -13.43 12.63 -35.12
N ALA A 438 -13.10 12.73 -33.83
CA ALA A 438 -13.06 14.01 -33.14
C ALA A 438 -12.03 14.97 -33.76
N ASP A 439 -10.85 14.48 -34.13
CA ASP A 439 -9.81 15.25 -34.82
C ASP A 439 -10.28 15.72 -36.20
N GLN A 440 -11.03 14.90 -36.95
CA GLN A 440 -11.66 15.31 -38.20
C GLN A 440 -12.61 16.49 -37.97
N ILE A 441 -13.53 16.38 -37.02
CA ILE A 441 -14.51 17.43 -36.69
C ILE A 441 -13.81 18.72 -36.26
N ARG A 442 -12.74 18.60 -35.47
CA ARG A 442 -11.88 19.71 -35.06
C ARG A 442 -11.22 20.39 -36.27
N ASN A 443 -10.63 19.61 -37.17
CA ASN A 443 -9.91 20.13 -38.34
C ASN A 443 -10.85 20.84 -39.34
N GLU A 444 -12.11 20.39 -39.42
CA GLU A 444 -13.18 21.06 -40.19
C GLU A 444 -13.70 22.36 -39.54
N ARG A 445 -13.23 22.67 -38.32
CA ARG A 445 -13.60 23.86 -37.54
C ARG A 445 -15.11 23.92 -37.26
N MET A 446 -15.71 22.78 -36.91
CA MET A 446 -17.05 22.78 -36.33
C MET A 446 -17.03 23.58 -35.02
N ARG A 447 -18.06 24.40 -34.81
CA ARG A 447 -18.16 25.29 -33.64
C ARG A 447 -18.92 24.64 -32.49
N HIS A 448 -19.94 23.84 -32.83
CA HIS A 448 -20.83 23.26 -31.84
C HIS A 448 -21.07 21.77 -32.11
N VAL A 449 -21.31 21.05 -31.03
CA VAL A 449 -21.95 19.74 -31.04
C VAL A 449 -23.26 19.87 -30.30
N ALA A 450 -24.38 19.53 -30.94
CA ALA A 450 -25.69 19.49 -30.31
C ALA A 450 -26.11 18.03 -30.13
N LEU A 451 -26.08 17.53 -28.89
CA LEU A 451 -26.52 16.17 -28.59
C LEU A 451 -28.03 16.16 -28.40
N LEU A 452 -28.73 15.40 -29.23
CA LEU A 452 -30.17 15.21 -29.20
C LEU A 452 -30.43 13.84 -28.56
N GLY A 453 -30.77 13.84 -27.27
CA GLY A 453 -30.83 12.62 -26.47
C GLY A 453 -31.45 12.86 -25.11
N MET A 454 -31.90 11.80 -24.46
CA MET A 454 -32.49 11.85 -23.12
C MET A 454 -31.97 10.71 -22.25
N GLY A 455 -32.01 10.91 -20.93
CA GLY A 455 -31.62 9.92 -19.93
C GLY A 455 -30.15 9.48 -20.10
N GLY A 456 -29.94 8.16 -20.17
CA GLY A 456 -28.59 7.60 -20.22
C GLY A 456 -27.79 8.00 -21.46
N SER A 457 -28.48 8.40 -22.53
CA SER A 457 -27.88 8.89 -23.78
C SER A 457 -27.45 10.37 -23.73
N SER A 458 -27.73 11.10 -22.64
CA SER A 458 -27.42 12.53 -22.48
C SER A 458 -26.69 12.90 -21.19
N LEU A 459 -26.94 12.20 -20.07
CA LEU A 459 -26.44 12.62 -18.75
C LEU A 459 -24.93 12.48 -18.58
N ALA A 460 -24.32 11.37 -18.99
CA ALA A 460 -22.86 11.24 -18.93
C ALA A 460 -22.14 12.26 -19.83
N PRO A 461 -22.58 12.51 -21.08
CA PRO A 461 -22.09 13.63 -21.89
C PRO A 461 -22.19 15.00 -21.21
N GLU A 462 -23.30 15.29 -20.52
CA GLU A 462 -23.45 16.54 -19.76
C GLU A 462 -22.43 16.62 -18.61
N VAL A 463 -22.22 15.53 -17.86
CA VAL A 463 -21.19 15.44 -16.82
C VAL A 463 -19.81 15.75 -17.40
N PHE A 464 -19.46 15.16 -18.55
CA PHE A 464 -18.18 15.44 -19.22
C PHE A 464 -18.05 16.90 -19.61
N GLN A 465 -19.07 17.49 -20.24
CA GLN A 465 -19.03 18.90 -20.66
C GLN A 465 -18.87 19.85 -19.49
N GLN A 466 -19.61 19.65 -18.39
CA GLN A 466 -19.57 20.53 -17.23
C GLN A 466 -18.28 20.36 -16.41
N THR A 467 -17.70 19.14 -16.39
CA THR A 467 -16.48 18.86 -15.63
C THR A 467 -15.21 19.26 -16.37
N PHE A 468 -15.10 18.90 -17.66
CA PHE A 468 -13.88 19.10 -18.44
C PHE A 468 -13.90 20.40 -19.26
N GLY A 469 -15.09 20.87 -19.63
CA GLY A 469 -15.24 21.90 -20.64
C GLY A 469 -14.74 21.43 -22.01
N ASN A 470 -14.64 22.35 -22.95
CA ASN A 470 -14.08 22.08 -24.27
C ASN A 470 -12.61 22.49 -24.34
N ARG A 471 -11.76 21.58 -24.82
CA ARG A 471 -10.35 21.86 -25.07
C ARG A 471 -10.22 22.86 -26.23
N SER A 472 -9.16 23.67 -26.21
CA SER A 472 -8.91 24.64 -27.28
C SER A 472 -8.91 23.98 -28.66
N GLY A 473 -9.65 24.58 -29.60
CA GLY A 473 -9.83 24.09 -30.97
C GLY A 473 -10.98 23.10 -31.16
N TYR A 474 -11.46 22.44 -30.10
CA TYR A 474 -12.60 21.53 -30.17
C TYR A 474 -13.95 22.28 -30.06
N PRO A 475 -15.04 21.74 -30.65
CA PRO A 475 -16.36 22.35 -30.57
C PRO A 475 -16.92 22.35 -29.15
N ALA A 476 -17.86 23.26 -28.89
CA ALA A 476 -18.62 23.26 -27.64
C ALA A 476 -19.79 22.27 -27.70
N LEU A 477 -19.89 21.36 -26.72
CA LEU A 477 -21.03 20.44 -26.59
C LEU A 477 -22.20 21.14 -25.88
N ILE A 478 -23.40 20.95 -26.43
CA ILE A 478 -24.67 21.39 -25.88
C ILE A 478 -25.61 20.18 -25.89
N VAL A 479 -26.03 19.73 -24.71
CA VAL A 479 -27.05 18.69 -24.57
C VAL A 479 -28.43 19.31 -24.73
N VAL A 480 -29.27 18.66 -25.55
CA VAL A 480 -30.66 19.02 -25.79
C VAL A 480 -31.52 17.84 -25.35
N ASP A 481 -31.91 17.86 -24.09
CA ASP A 481 -32.67 16.81 -23.41
C ASP A 481 -34.10 17.26 -23.05
N SER A 482 -34.58 18.35 -23.65
CA SER A 482 -35.91 18.89 -23.41
C SER A 482 -36.65 19.11 -24.72
N THR A 483 -37.91 18.68 -24.76
CA THR A 483 -38.85 18.98 -25.86
C THR A 483 -39.60 20.29 -25.67
N HIS A 484 -39.33 21.03 -24.59
CA HIS A 484 -39.98 22.31 -24.33
C HIS A 484 -39.62 23.33 -25.43
N PRO A 485 -40.59 23.88 -26.19
CA PRO A 485 -40.30 24.68 -27.39
C PRO A 485 -39.39 25.89 -27.15
N ARG A 486 -39.47 26.54 -25.97
CA ARG A 486 -38.57 27.65 -25.64
C ARG A 486 -37.13 27.20 -25.36
N ALA A 487 -36.94 26.01 -24.79
CA ALA A 487 -35.61 25.47 -24.53
C ALA A 487 -34.92 25.12 -25.84
N VAL A 488 -35.62 24.41 -26.73
CA VAL A 488 -35.13 24.05 -28.07
C VAL A 488 -34.78 25.31 -28.88
N LYS A 489 -35.67 26.32 -28.92
CA LYS A 489 -35.40 27.60 -29.61
C LYS A 489 -34.25 28.40 -28.98
N SER A 490 -34.01 28.24 -27.68
CA SER A 490 -32.86 28.88 -27.01
C SER A 490 -31.56 28.29 -27.54
N VAL A 491 -31.49 26.96 -27.68
CA VAL A 491 -30.34 26.28 -28.29
C VAL A 491 -30.18 26.69 -29.76
N GLU A 492 -31.26 26.65 -30.55
CA GLU A 492 -31.25 27.07 -31.97
C GLU A 492 -30.63 28.45 -32.17
N ARG A 493 -30.90 29.42 -31.29
CA ARG A 493 -30.35 30.78 -31.37
C ARG A 493 -28.88 30.89 -30.97
N ARG A 494 -28.36 29.91 -30.23
CA ARG A 494 -26.98 29.89 -29.71
C ARG A 494 -26.00 29.20 -30.64
N ILE A 495 -26.49 28.46 -31.63
CA ILE A 495 -25.67 27.64 -32.52
C ILE A 495 -25.63 28.20 -33.94
N ASP A 496 -24.51 27.98 -34.61
CA ASP A 496 -24.35 28.15 -36.06
C ASP A 496 -24.73 26.83 -36.74
N LEU A 497 -25.92 26.76 -37.36
CA LEU A 497 -26.48 25.51 -37.90
C LEU A 497 -25.54 24.79 -38.86
N GLU A 498 -24.86 25.50 -39.77
CA GLU A 498 -23.95 24.89 -40.74
C GLU A 498 -22.64 24.41 -40.11
N LYS A 499 -22.24 25.05 -39.00
CA LYS A 499 -21.05 24.70 -38.19
C LYS A 499 -21.39 23.90 -36.92
N THR A 500 -22.53 23.23 -36.92
CA THR A 500 -22.97 22.36 -35.82
C THR A 500 -23.02 20.90 -36.26
N LEU A 501 -22.44 20.01 -35.46
CA LEU A 501 -22.64 18.57 -35.56
C LEU A 501 -23.76 18.14 -34.61
N PHE A 502 -24.80 17.49 -35.13
CA PHE A 502 -25.91 16.95 -34.35
C PHE A 502 -25.68 15.47 -34.05
N LEU A 503 -25.61 15.11 -32.77
CA LEU A 503 -25.54 13.71 -32.35
C LEU A 503 -26.95 13.24 -32.01
N VAL A 504 -27.55 12.42 -32.87
CA VAL A 504 -28.85 11.78 -32.62
C VAL A 504 -28.59 10.53 -31.79
N SER A 505 -28.87 10.62 -30.49
CA SER A 505 -28.44 9.64 -29.50
C SER A 505 -29.64 8.92 -28.90
N SER A 506 -29.83 7.66 -29.28
CA SER A 506 -30.92 6.81 -28.77
C SER A 506 -30.57 5.33 -28.92
N LYS A 507 -30.57 4.61 -27.80
CA LYS A 507 -30.34 3.16 -27.76
C LYS A 507 -31.31 2.40 -28.67
N SER A 508 -32.62 2.59 -28.45
CA SER A 508 -33.66 1.91 -29.23
C SER A 508 -33.83 2.46 -30.65
N GLY A 509 -33.37 3.70 -30.89
CA GLY A 509 -33.62 4.45 -32.11
C GLY A 509 -35.06 4.93 -32.27
N THR A 510 -35.90 4.80 -31.23
CA THR A 510 -37.35 5.10 -31.28
C THR A 510 -37.79 6.10 -30.21
N THR A 511 -36.87 6.63 -29.40
CA THR A 511 -37.19 7.65 -28.38
C THR A 511 -37.86 8.86 -29.04
N ILE A 512 -39.08 9.19 -28.59
CA ILE A 512 -39.94 10.17 -29.27
C ILE A 512 -39.36 11.58 -29.18
N GLU A 513 -38.73 11.91 -28.06
CA GLU A 513 -38.11 13.19 -27.80
C GLU A 513 -36.89 13.39 -28.70
N THR A 514 -35.96 12.42 -28.73
CA THR A 514 -34.81 12.41 -29.65
C THR A 514 -35.26 12.53 -31.10
N SER A 515 -36.29 11.77 -31.49
CA SER A 515 -36.82 11.81 -32.86
C SER A 515 -37.41 13.18 -33.21
N SER A 516 -38.15 13.78 -32.27
CA SER A 516 -38.76 15.11 -32.46
C SER A 516 -37.69 16.20 -32.61
N LEU A 517 -36.64 16.15 -31.79
CA LEU A 517 -35.50 17.05 -31.88
C LEU A 517 -34.74 16.88 -33.20
N PHE A 518 -34.51 15.63 -33.62
CA PHE A 518 -33.91 15.33 -34.91
C PHE A 518 -34.70 15.94 -36.06
N TYR A 519 -36.02 15.69 -36.14
CA TYR A 519 -36.84 16.22 -37.23
C TYR A 519 -36.87 17.75 -37.23
N PHE A 520 -36.88 18.38 -36.06
CA PHE A 520 -36.79 19.83 -35.94
C PHE A 520 -35.48 20.38 -36.53
N PHE A 521 -34.32 19.92 -36.05
CA PHE A 521 -33.03 20.42 -36.53
C PHE A 521 -32.71 20.00 -37.97
N TRP A 522 -33.21 18.83 -38.40
CA TRP A 522 -33.14 18.40 -39.79
C TRP A 522 -33.88 19.37 -40.72
N ASP A 523 -35.12 19.76 -40.38
CA ASP A 523 -35.90 20.72 -41.16
C ASP A 523 -35.20 22.08 -41.25
N ARG A 524 -34.66 22.57 -40.13
CA ARG A 524 -33.88 23.81 -40.10
C ARG A 524 -32.64 23.75 -40.99
N LEU A 525 -31.87 22.67 -40.90
CA LEU A 525 -30.64 22.57 -41.67
C LEU A 525 -30.89 22.31 -43.15
N LYS A 526 -31.95 21.56 -43.51
CA LYS A 526 -32.36 21.36 -44.91
C LYS A 526 -32.68 22.69 -45.60
N GLY A 527 -33.19 23.68 -44.86
CA GLY A 527 -33.40 25.04 -45.37
C GLY A 527 -32.11 25.84 -45.59
N ALA A 528 -30.99 25.44 -44.98
CA ALA A 528 -29.72 26.16 -44.99
C ALA A 528 -28.61 25.47 -45.81
N LYS A 529 -28.64 24.14 -45.95
CA LYS A 529 -27.58 23.33 -46.57
C LYS A 529 -28.13 22.22 -47.47
N ALA A 530 -27.50 22.01 -48.63
CA ALA A 530 -27.92 21.01 -49.62
C ALA A 530 -27.82 19.55 -49.09
N ASN A 531 -26.75 19.23 -48.36
CA ASN A 531 -26.51 17.91 -47.76
C ASN A 531 -26.58 18.00 -46.23
N PRO A 532 -27.78 18.03 -45.62
CA PRO A 532 -27.91 18.15 -44.18
C PRO A 532 -27.31 16.95 -43.43
N GLY A 533 -27.34 15.74 -44.01
CA GLY A 533 -26.81 14.51 -43.39
C GLY A 533 -25.34 14.59 -42.96
N GLU A 534 -24.52 15.39 -43.65
CA GLU A 534 -23.12 15.63 -43.28
C GLU A 534 -22.95 16.31 -41.91
N ASN A 535 -24.02 16.85 -41.31
CA ASN A 535 -24.01 17.45 -39.99
C ASN A 535 -24.64 16.54 -38.94
N PHE A 536 -25.04 15.30 -39.27
CA PHE A 536 -25.67 14.37 -38.33
C PHE A 536 -24.82 13.12 -38.13
N VAL A 537 -24.81 12.62 -36.90
CA VAL A 537 -24.24 11.34 -36.48
C VAL A 537 -25.30 10.60 -35.68
N ALA A 538 -25.41 9.29 -35.89
CA ALA A 538 -26.27 8.45 -35.06
C ALA A 538 -25.42 7.68 -34.04
N ILE A 539 -25.88 7.66 -32.79
CA ILE A 539 -25.36 6.79 -31.73
C ILE A 539 -26.52 5.90 -31.26
N THR A 540 -26.41 4.59 -31.51
CA THR A 540 -27.55 3.66 -31.36
C THR A 540 -27.08 2.20 -31.30
N ASP A 541 -27.95 1.25 -30.94
CA ASP A 541 -27.61 -0.17 -31.05
C ASP A 541 -27.59 -0.62 -32.51
N ALA A 542 -26.91 -1.73 -32.81
CA ALA A 542 -26.90 -2.30 -34.15
C ALA A 542 -28.31 -2.77 -34.58
N GLY A 543 -28.68 -2.46 -35.81
CA GLY A 543 -29.94 -2.89 -36.43
C GLY A 543 -31.17 -2.04 -36.07
N THR A 544 -31.00 -0.90 -35.40
CA THR A 544 -32.13 -0.05 -34.99
C THR A 544 -32.72 0.76 -36.14
N PRO A 545 -33.98 1.25 -36.00
CA PRO A 545 -34.56 2.19 -36.95
C PRO A 545 -33.73 3.47 -37.14
N LEU A 546 -33.03 3.92 -36.11
CA LEU A 546 -32.16 5.09 -36.17
C LEU A 546 -30.92 4.82 -37.03
N GLU A 547 -30.29 3.65 -36.90
CA GLU A 547 -29.18 3.28 -37.80
C GLU A 547 -29.65 3.25 -39.26
N LYS A 548 -30.80 2.60 -39.53
CA LYS A 548 -31.35 2.53 -40.88
C LYS A 548 -31.63 3.93 -41.44
N MET A 549 -32.29 4.78 -40.66
CA MET A 549 -32.60 6.16 -41.04
C MET A 549 -31.33 6.98 -41.29
N ALA A 550 -30.30 6.82 -40.46
CA ALA A 550 -29.02 7.50 -40.61
C ALA A 550 -28.33 7.14 -41.93
N ARG A 551 -28.34 5.84 -42.30
CA ARG A 551 -27.81 5.36 -43.57
C ARG A 551 -28.60 5.89 -44.77
N GLU A 552 -29.94 5.84 -44.70
CA GLU A 552 -30.83 6.35 -45.76
C GLU A 552 -30.68 7.86 -45.97
N ARG A 553 -30.42 8.61 -44.90
CA ARG A 553 -30.29 10.08 -44.93
C ARG A 553 -28.86 10.59 -45.10
N GLY A 554 -27.90 9.69 -45.33
CA GLY A 554 -26.50 10.05 -45.57
C GLY A 554 -25.87 10.75 -44.37
N PHE A 555 -26.13 10.25 -43.16
CA PHE A 555 -25.45 10.73 -41.96
C PHE A 555 -23.95 10.51 -42.10
N ARG A 556 -23.18 11.43 -41.53
CA ARG A 556 -21.71 11.40 -41.60
C ARG A 556 -21.14 10.11 -41.02
N ALA A 557 -21.72 9.63 -39.92
CA ALA A 557 -21.30 8.40 -39.26
C ALA A 557 -22.45 7.77 -38.46
N VAL A 558 -22.31 6.47 -38.21
CA VAL A 558 -23.11 5.71 -37.25
C VAL A 558 -22.14 5.01 -36.30
N PHE A 559 -22.31 5.23 -35.00
CA PHE A 559 -21.55 4.55 -33.95
C PHE A 559 -22.49 3.61 -33.20
N ASN A 560 -22.12 2.33 -33.16
CA ASN A 560 -22.91 1.32 -32.48
C ASN A 560 -22.38 1.05 -31.07
N ALA A 561 -23.28 0.93 -30.10
CA ALA A 561 -22.96 0.49 -28.75
C ALA A 561 -23.20 -1.02 -28.57
N PRO A 562 -22.56 -1.66 -27.58
CA PRO A 562 -22.87 -3.04 -27.22
C PRO A 562 -24.33 -3.18 -26.75
N PRO A 563 -25.14 -4.08 -27.36
CA PRO A 563 -26.58 -4.17 -27.06
C PRO A 563 -26.84 -4.70 -25.64
N ASP A 564 -25.88 -5.43 -25.07
CA ASP A 564 -25.90 -6.04 -23.74
C ASP A 564 -25.56 -5.06 -22.59
N VAL A 565 -25.47 -3.75 -22.90
CA VAL A 565 -25.25 -2.68 -21.90
C VAL A 565 -26.51 -1.85 -21.72
N GLY A 566 -27.12 -1.86 -20.52
CA GLY A 566 -28.29 -1.03 -20.22
C GLY A 566 -28.02 0.48 -20.41
N GLY A 567 -29.02 1.25 -20.81
CA GLY A 567 -28.83 2.68 -21.15
C GLY A 567 -28.23 3.53 -20.02
N ARG A 568 -28.61 3.29 -18.76
CA ARG A 568 -28.05 3.99 -17.59
C ARG A 568 -26.65 3.51 -17.16
N TYR A 569 -26.18 2.38 -17.69
CA TYR A 569 -24.83 1.82 -17.53
C TYR A 569 -23.95 2.09 -18.77
N SER A 570 -24.34 3.05 -19.62
CA SER A 570 -23.70 3.29 -20.92
C SER A 570 -22.66 4.42 -20.91
N ALA A 571 -22.33 4.95 -19.74
CA ALA A 571 -21.45 6.12 -19.58
C ALA A 571 -20.08 5.92 -20.25
N LEU A 572 -19.52 4.72 -20.13
CA LEU A 572 -18.24 4.33 -20.74
C LEU A 572 -18.40 3.63 -22.10
N THR A 573 -19.54 3.73 -22.76
CA THR A 573 -19.72 3.28 -24.17
C THR A 573 -19.53 4.47 -25.13
N VAL A 574 -19.73 4.23 -26.43
CA VAL A 574 -19.79 5.31 -27.44
C VAL A 574 -20.81 6.41 -27.11
N PHE A 575 -21.86 6.13 -26.31
CA PHE A 575 -22.82 7.14 -25.86
C PHE A 575 -22.19 8.26 -25.03
N GLY A 576 -21.25 7.93 -24.15
CA GLY A 576 -20.51 8.93 -23.37
C GLY A 576 -19.16 9.32 -24.00
N LEU A 577 -18.43 8.35 -24.53
CA LEU A 577 -17.05 8.55 -24.99
C LEU A 577 -16.95 9.34 -26.30
N LEU A 578 -17.90 9.20 -27.23
CA LEU A 578 -17.86 9.99 -28.47
C LEU A 578 -18.07 11.50 -28.18
N PRO A 579 -19.10 11.92 -27.42
CA PRO A 579 -19.22 13.32 -26.98
C PRO A 579 -18.00 13.81 -26.21
N ALA A 580 -17.41 12.98 -25.34
CA ALA A 580 -16.19 13.33 -24.60
C ALA A 580 -14.98 13.56 -25.53
N ALA A 581 -14.77 12.71 -26.53
CA ALA A 581 -13.73 12.90 -27.54
C ALA A 581 -13.93 14.20 -28.32
N LEU A 582 -15.18 14.50 -28.70
CA LEU A 582 -15.54 15.69 -29.48
C LEU A 582 -15.28 17.01 -28.75
N ILE A 583 -15.17 17.00 -27.41
CA ILE A 583 -14.77 18.17 -26.61
C ILE A 583 -13.30 18.11 -26.17
N GLY A 584 -12.57 17.06 -26.58
CA GLY A 584 -11.14 16.91 -26.36
C GLY A 584 -10.74 16.31 -25.01
N VAL A 585 -11.63 15.55 -24.35
CA VAL A 585 -11.29 14.75 -23.16
C VAL A 585 -10.27 13.68 -23.54
N ASP A 586 -9.28 13.45 -22.67
CA ASP A 586 -8.34 12.36 -22.81
C ASP A 586 -9.02 11.02 -22.46
N LEU A 587 -9.50 10.33 -23.50
CA LEU A 587 -10.20 9.05 -23.33
C LEU A 587 -9.29 7.97 -22.77
N ALA A 588 -8.00 7.97 -23.13
CA ALA A 588 -7.06 6.97 -22.64
C ALA A 588 -6.86 7.12 -21.13
N ALA A 589 -6.69 8.36 -20.64
CA ALA A 589 -6.61 8.62 -19.20
C ALA A 589 -7.90 8.23 -18.47
N LEU A 590 -9.07 8.55 -19.04
CA LEU A 590 -10.37 8.25 -18.43
C LEU A 590 -10.62 6.73 -18.33
N LEU A 591 -10.41 5.99 -19.43
CA LEU A 591 -10.63 4.53 -19.47
C LEU A 591 -9.60 3.78 -18.64
N GLU A 592 -8.34 4.23 -18.63
CA GLU A 592 -7.30 3.71 -17.73
C GLU A 592 -7.73 3.78 -16.26
N ARG A 593 -8.38 4.87 -15.84
CA ARG A 593 -8.92 5.02 -14.48
C ARG A 593 -10.08 4.05 -14.23
N GLY A 594 -11.01 3.94 -15.18
CA GLY A 594 -12.09 2.94 -15.10
C GLY A 594 -11.57 1.51 -14.99
N ARG A 595 -10.51 1.15 -15.74
CA ARG A 595 -9.90 -0.18 -15.73
C ARG A 595 -9.28 -0.52 -14.38
N ARG A 596 -8.58 0.42 -13.75
CA ARG A 596 -8.07 0.23 -12.38
C ARG A 596 -9.20 -0.06 -11.39
N MET A 597 -10.29 0.70 -11.49
CA MET A 597 -11.47 0.45 -10.65
C MET A 597 -12.08 -0.93 -10.92
N ALA A 598 -12.17 -1.33 -12.19
CA ALA A 598 -12.66 -2.66 -12.56
C ALA A 598 -11.78 -3.77 -11.99
N GLU A 599 -10.47 -3.63 -12.03
CA GLU A 599 -9.52 -4.57 -11.42
C GLU A 599 -9.67 -4.63 -9.90
N THR A 600 -9.82 -3.49 -9.21
CA THR A 600 -10.06 -3.45 -7.76
C THR A 600 -11.48 -3.93 -7.39
N CYS A 601 -12.42 -3.91 -8.33
CA CYS A 601 -13.74 -4.53 -8.19
C CYS A 601 -13.76 -6.00 -8.68
N GLY A 602 -12.61 -6.57 -9.02
CA GLY A 602 -12.47 -7.84 -9.73
C GLY A 602 -12.94 -9.09 -8.97
N PRO A 603 -13.05 -10.24 -9.66
CA PRO A 603 -13.62 -11.47 -9.11
C PRO A 603 -12.81 -12.09 -7.95
N ALA A 604 -11.51 -11.79 -7.88
CA ALA A 604 -10.62 -12.30 -6.84
C ALA A 604 -10.45 -11.34 -5.65
N VAL A 605 -11.04 -10.14 -5.71
CA VAL A 605 -10.91 -9.14 -4.64
C VAL A 605 -11.88 -9.45 -3.51
N PRO A 606 -11.43 -9.54 -2.24
CA PRO A 606 -12.31 -9.72 -1.10
C PRO A 606 -13.38 -8.64 -1.02
N ALA A 607 -14.60 -8.99 -0.61
CA ALA A 607 -15.73 -8.06 -0.55
C ALA A 607 -15.43 -6.82 0.31
N GLN A 608 -14.63 -6.97 1.37
CA GLN A 608 -14.23 -5.87 2.25
C GLN A 608 -13.21 -4.91 1.61
N GLU A 609 -12.49 -5.35 0.58
CA GLU A 609 -11.49 -4.58 -0.16
C GLU A 609 -12.01 -4.10 -1.52
N ASN A 610 -13.17 -4.62 -1.97
CA ASN A 610 -13.81 -4.25 -3.22
C ASN A 610 -14.58 -2.92 -3.05
N PRO A 611 -14.13 -1.81 -3.64
CA PRO A 611 -14.68 -0.48 -3.38
C PRO A 611 -16.15 -0.34 -3.82
N GLY A 612 -16.53 -0.98 -4.93
CA GLY A 612 -17.91 -1.01 -5.40
C GLY A 612 -18.84 -1.75 -4.43
N LEU A 613 -18.42 -2.90 -3.91
CA LEU A 613 -19.20 -3.64 -2.90
C LEU A 613 -19.25 -2.91 -1.56
N VAL A 614 -18.17 -2.29 -1.11
CA VAL A 614 -18.16 -1.47 0.11
C VAL A 614 -19.16 -0.33 0.01
N LEU A 615 -19.17 0.41 -1.11
CA LEU A 615 -20.15 1.46 -1.37
C LEU A 615 -21.59 0.90 -1.44
N GLY A 616 -21.80 -0.17 -2.19
CA GLY A 616 -23.12 -0.82 -2.34
C GLY A 616 -23.69 -1.32 -1.01
N ALA A 617 -22.87 -1.91 -0.15
CA ALA A 617 -23.28 -2.35 1.19
C ALA A 617 -23.69 -1.16 2.08
N ALA A 618 -22.95 -0.05 2.02
CA ALA A 618 -23.27 1.16 2.76
C ALA A 618 -24.61 1.77 2.32
N LEU A 619 -24.84 1.88 1.01
CA LEU A 619 -26.10 2.37 0.44
C LEU A 619 -27.28 1.46 0.83
N ALA A 620 -27.13 0.15 0.64
CA ALA A 620 -28.20 -0.81 0.89
C ALA A 620 -28.58 -0.89 2.38
N GLU A 621 -27.60 -1.01 3.28
CA GLU A 621 -27.89 -1.12 4.71
C GLU A 621 -28.38 0.21 5.31
N SER A 622 -28.01 1.36 4.72
CA SER A 622 -28.61 2.65 5.05
C SER A 622 -30.09 2.68 4.67
N ALA A 623 -30.43 2.29 3.44
CA ALA A 623 -31.83 2.22 2.98
C ALA A 623 -32.67 1.27 3.85
N ARG A 624 -32.13 0.08 4.18
CA ARG A 624 -32.80 -0.87 5.11
C ARG A 624 -32.97 -0.32 6.52
N ALA A 625 -32.10 0.61 6.93
CA ALA A 625 -32.21 1.33 8.19
C ALA A 625 -33.06 2.61 8.10
N LYS A 626 -33.89 2.77 7.06
CA LYS A 626 -34.74 3.94 6.81
C LYS A 626 -33.98 5.23 6.56
N ARG A 627 -32.73 5.11 6.10
CA ARG A 627 -31.91 6.20 5.56
C ARG A 627 -31.78 6.04 4.06
N ASP A 628 -32.90 6.19 3.37
CA ASP A 628 -33.05 5.92 1.93
C ASP A 628 -32.87 7.16 1.05
N LYS A 629 -32.54 8.33 1.62
CA LYS A 629 -32.26 9.56 0.87
C LYS A 629 -30.75 9.82 0.78
N VAL A 630 -30.19 9.55 -0.39
CA VAL A 630 -28.75 9.73 -0.66
C VAL A 630 -28.51 11.14 -1.18
N THR A 631 -27.89 11.97 -0.36
CA THR A 631 -27.68 13.39 -0.63
C THR A 631 -26.28 13.64 -1.10
N PHE A 632 -26.14 14.20 -2.31
CA PHE A 632 -24.84 14.46 -2.91
C PHE A 632 -24.37 15.88 -2.61
N ILE A 633 -23.17 15.97 -2.04
CA ILE A 633 -22.36 17.19 -1.96
C ILE A 633 -21.16 16.95 -2.86
N CYS A 634 -20.79 17.92 -3.69
CA CYS A 634 -19.70 17.77 -4.65
C CYS A 634 -18.85 19.02 -4.71
N SER A 635 -17.54 18.86 -4.90
CA SER A 635 -16.68 19.98 -5.29
C SER A 635 -17.22 20.71 -6.53
N PRO A 636 -16.95 22.02 -6.69
CA PRO A 636 -17.47 22.80 -7.81
C PRO A 636 -17.23 22.18 -9.19
N SER A 637 -16.04 21.61 -9.46
CA SER A 637 -15.75 20.99 -10.76
C SER A 637 -16.45 19.65 -10.97
N LEU A 638 -17.00 19.04 -9.93
CA LEU A 638 -17.74 17.76 -9.98
C LEU A 638 -19.25 17.96 -9.81
N ALA A 639 -19.75 19.20 -9.77
CA ALA A 639 -21.14 19.53 -9.45
C ALA A 639 -22.18 18.90 -10.38
N ALA A 640 -21.78 18.49 -11.60
CA ALA A 640 -22.66 17.83 -12.55
C ALA A 640 -22.78 16.31 -12.33
N PHE A 641 -21.82 15.68 -11.66
CA PHE A 641 -21.80 14.22 -11.45
C PHE A 641 -23.12 13.67 -10.85
N PRO A 642 -23.74 14.32 -9.84
CA PRO A 642 -25.01 13.91 -9.28
C PRO A 642 -26.12 13.68 -10.32
N SER A 643 -26.17 14.46 -11.41
CA SER A 643 -27.23 14.33 -12.43
C SER A 643 -27.20 12.98 -13.16
N TRP A 644 -26.03 12.39 -13.36
CA TRP A 644 -25.91 11.05 -13.95
C TRP A 644 -26.23 9.94 -12.95
N VAL A 645 -25.59 10.00 -11.77
CA VAL A 645 -25.73 8.94 -10.76
C VAL A 645 -27.16 8.92 -10.17
N GLU A 646 -27.87 10.05 -10.17
CA GLU A 646 -29.29 10.11 -9.84
C GLU A 646 -30.11 9.15 -10.68
N GLN A 647 -29.95 9.17 -12.01
CA GLN A 647 -30.64 8.24 -12.90
C GLN A 647 -30.23 6.79 -12.61
N LEU A 648 -28.94 6.54 -12.45
CA LEU A 648 -28.41 5.20 -12.17
C LEU A 648 -29.07 4.61 -10.91
N ILE A 649 -29.13 5.38 -9.81
CA ILE A 649 -29.73 4.95 -8.55
C ILE A 649 -31.25 4.83 -8.66
N ALA A 650 -31.93 5.89 -9.13
CA ALA A 650 -33.39 5.97 -9.10
C ALA A 650 -34.03 4.90 -10.00
N GLU A 651 -33.57 4.76 -11.25
CA GLU A 651 -34.14 3.78 -12.19
C GLU A 651 -33.77 2.33 -11.85
N SER A 652 -32.60 2.11 -11.23
CA SER A 652 -32.19 0.75 -10.84
C SER A 652 -32.87 0.30 -9.54
N THR A 653 -33.11 1.21 -8.60
CA THR A 653 -33.59 0.85 -7.26
C THR A 653 -35.07 1.13 -7.01
N GLY A 654 -35.67 2.09 -7.72
CA GLY A 654 -37.06 2.55 -7.56
C GLY A 654 -38.11 1.56 -8.09
N LYS A 655 -38.05 0.30 -7.66
CA LYS A 655 -38.88 -0.81 -8.14
C LYS A 655 -39.60 -1.49 -6.98
N GLU A 656 -40.74 -2.09 -7.26
CA GLU A 656 -41.46 -2.94 -6.29
C GLU A 656 -41.75 -2.25 -4.93
N ARG A 657 -42.00 -0.93 -4.94
CA ARG A 657 -42.20 -0.08 -3.73
C ARG A 657 -40.98 -0.02 -2.80
N LYS A 658 -39.80 -0.35 -3.30
CA LYS A 658 -38.50 -0.17 -2.67
C LYS A 658 -37.70 0.87 -3.47
N GLY A 659 -36.59 1.33 -2.90
CA GLY A 659 -35.62 2.14 -3.63
C GLY A 659 -34.90 3.13 -2.76
N ILE A 660 -33.88 3.73 -3.35
CA ILE A 660 -33.14 4.85 -2.81
C ILE A 660 -33.60 6.10 -3.55
N VAL A 661 -33.82 7.18 -2.81
CA VAL A 661 -34.11 8.50 -3.36
C VAL A 661 -32.79 9.28 -3.44
N PRO A 662 -32.17 9.40 -4.61
CA PRO A 662 -31.04 10.31 -4.80
C PRO A 662 -31.52 11.76 -4.68
N VAL A 663 -30.74 12.59 -4.00
CA VAL A 663 -30.97 14.03 -3.85
C VAL A 663 -29.78 14.75 -4.44
N ALA A 664 -29.94 15.18 -5.68
CA ALA A 664 -28.94 15.91 -6.46
C ALA A 664 -29.20 17.42 -6.42
N GLY A 665 -28.13 18.23 -6.34
CA GLY A 665 -28.21 19.69 -6.45
C GLY A 665 -28.82 20.42 -5.23
N GLU A 666 -29.00 19.74 -4.11
CA GLU A 666 -29.43 20.37 -2.85
C GLU A 666 -28.32 21.30 -2.33
N GLN A 667 -28.68 22.54 -2.01
CA GLN A 667 -27.74 23.48 -1.40
C GLN A 667 -27.48 23.08 0.07
N PRO A 668 -26.23 23.14 0.55
CA PRO A 668 -25.90 22.85 1.95
C PRO A 668 -26.79 23.66 2.92
N ALA A 669 -27.64 22.95 3.68
CA ALA A 669 -28.49 23.53 4.72
C ALA A 669 -27.78 23.55 6.08
N ASN A 670 -28.45 24.06 7.12
CA ASN A 670 -27.97 23.83 8.49
C ASN A 670 -28.07 22.32 8.81
N PRO A 671 -27.00 21.66 9.29
CA PRO A 671 -27.05 20.24 9.62
C PRO A 671 -28.21 19.81 10.52
N ASP A 672 -28.68 20.68 11.42
CA ASP A 672 -29.81 20.42 12.32
C ASP A 672 -31.17 20.33 11.60
N ASP A 673 -31.27 20.88 10.38
CA ASP A 673 -32.50 20.88 9.59
C ASP A 673 -32.68 19.59 8.77
N TYR A 674 -31.63 18.76 8.68
CA TYR A 674 -31.72 17.49 7.95
C TYR A 674 -32.49 16.44 8.74
N SER A 675 -33.44 15.80 8.06
CA SER A 675 -34.15 14.63 8.60
C SER A 675 -33.19 13.44 8.82
N ALA A 676 -33.54 12.57 9.78
CA ALA A 676 -32.75 11.39 10.13
C ALA A 676 -32.76 10.29 9.05
N ASP A 677 -33.40 10.51 7.91
CA ASP A 677 -33.49 9.61 6.75
C ASP A 677 -32.37 9.84 5.71
N ARG A 678 -31.45 10.77 5.98
CA ARG A 678 -30.34 11.11 5.08
C ARG A 678 -29.12 10.20 5.25
N LEU A 679 -28.47 9.92 4.12
CA LEU A 679 -27.08 9.48 3.96
C LEU A 679 -26.38 10.50 3.06
N PHE A 680 -25.24 11.04 3.48
CA PHE A 680 -24.51 12.03 2.68
C PHE A 680 -23.36 11.38 1.92
N VAL A 681 -23.19 11.77 0.67
CA VAL A 681 -22.08 11.37 -0.19
C VAL A 681 -21.36 12.64 -0.62
N TYR A 682 -20.09 12.74 -0.26
CA TYR A 682 -19.25 13.87 -0.61
C TYR A 682 -18.19 13.47 -1.62
N LEU A 683 -18.35 13.89 -2.87
CA LEU A 683 -17.30 13.77 -3.90
C LEU A 683 -16.42 15.00 -3.87
N ARG A 684 -15.19 14.85 -3.40
CA ARG A 684 -14.24 15.93 -3.22
C ARG A 684 -13.10 15.83 -4.23
N ARG A 685 -12.87 16.86 -5.03
CA ARG A 685 -11.67 16.95 -5.88
C ARG A 685 -10.58 17.76 -5.21
N GLU A 686 -9.37 17.21 -5.19
CA GLU A 686 -8.18 17.95 -4.78
C GLU A 686 -7.94 19.15 -5.72
N GLY A 687 -7.57 20.28 -5.13
CA GLY A 687 -7.31 21.53 -5.86
C GLY A 687 -8.55 22.36 -6.22
N ASP A 688 -9.75 21.93 -5.86
CA ASP A 688 -10.95 22.79 -5.88
C ASP A 688 -11.08 23.59 -4.56
N ASP A 689 -11.82 24.71 -4.59
CA ASP A 689 -12.19 25.46 -3.37
C ASP A 689 -13.27 24.67 -2.61
N ASN A 690 -12.81 23.94 -1.60
CA ASN A 690 -13.64 23.01 -0.82
C ASN A 690 -13.85 23.48 0.63
N ASP A 691 -13.26 24.59 1.05
CA ASP A 691 -13.18 24.96 2.47
C ASP A 691 -14.55 25.05 3.15
N ALA A 692 -15.55 25.62 2.46
CA ALA A 692 -16.91 25.71 2.97
C ALA A 692 -17.60 24.33 3.02
N LEU A 693 -17.37 23.49 2.01
CA LEU A 693 -17.95 22.15 1.92
C LEU A 693 -17.32 21.21 2.96
N ASP A 694 -16.01 21.26 3.13
CA ASP A 694 -15.26 20.47 4.13
C ASP A 694 -15.75 20.80 5.55
N ARG A 695 -15.96 22.10 5.87
CA ARG A 695 -16.57 22.52 7.14
C ARG A 695 -18.02 22.04 7.28
N HIS A 696 -18.81 22.12 6.21
CA HIS A 696 -20.19 21.65 6.23
C HIS A 696 -20.28 20.15 6.49
N ILE A 697 -19.46 19.33 5.81
CA ILE A 697 -19.44 17.88 6.00
C ILE A 697 -18.98 17.52 7.42
N ALA A 698 -17.95 18.17 7.96
CA ALA A 698 -17.55 17.97 9.36
C ALA A 698 -18.70 18.29 10.34
N ALA A 699 -19.50 19.32 10.06
CA ALA A 699 -20.67 19.65 10.87
C ALA A 699 -21.79 18.60 10.73
N VAL A 700 -22.06 18.09 9.53
CA VAL A 700 -22.99 16.97 9.28
C VAL A 700 -22.58 15.71 10.04
N GLU A 701 -21.28 15.38 10.04
CA GLU A 701 -20.73 14.25 10.78
C GLU A 701 -20.88 14.42 12.30
N SER A 702 -20.67 15.64 12.81
CA SER A 702 -20.85 15.95 14.23
C SER A 702 -22.29 15.74 14.73
N GLN A 703 -23.27 15.85 13.83
CA GLN A 703 -24.68 15.56 14.10
C GLN A 703 -25.06 14.08 13.90
N ASN A 704 -24.08 13.20 13.72
CA ASN A 704 -24.25 11.75 13.55
C ASN A 704 -25.04 11.33 12.31
N HIS A 705 -25.10 12.18 11.28
CA HIS A 705 -25.53 11.71 9.96
C HIS A 705 -24.41 10.86 9.34
N PRO A 706 -24.74 9.70 8.72
CA PRO A 706 -23.73 8.91 8.06
C PRO A 706 -23.23 9.63 6.81
N THR A 707 -21.92 9.59 6.59
CA THR A 707 -21.24 10.20 5.46
C THR A 707 -20.35 9.19 4.74
N ILE A 708 -20.26 9.35 3.43
CA ILE A 708 -19.33 8.63 2.56
C ILE A 708 -18.55 9.71 1.81
N ARG A 709 -17.26 9.81 2.08
CA ARG A 709 -16.36 10.75 1.40
C ARG A 709 -15.54 10.01 0.36
N ILE A 710 -15.52 10.54 -0.86
CA ILE A 710 -14.74 10.00 -1.98
C ILE A 710 -13.84 11.12 -2.48
N ASP A 711 -12.52 10.97 -2.35
CA ASP A 711 -11.55 11.99 -2.76
C ASP A 711 -11.00 11.65 -4.15
N LEU A 712 -11.04 12.59 -5.10
CA LEU A 712 -10.52 12.49 -6.46
C LEU A 712 -9.30 13.41 -6.58
N ALA A 713 -8.19 12.93 -7.11
CA ALA A 713 -7.00 13.75 -7.33
C ALA A 713 -7.11 14.51 -8.66
N ASP A 714 -7.65 13.86 -9.68
CA ASP A 714 -7.79 14.39 -11.03
C ASP A 714 -9.23 14.23 -11.56
N ARG A 715 -9.64 15.07 -12.52
CA ARG A 715 -10.96 14.96 -13.17
C ARG A 715 -11.12 13.64 -13.92
N ALA A 716 -10.04 13.07 -14.45
CA ALA A 716 -10.05 11.76 -15.09
C ALA A 716 -10.40 10.62 -14.12
N ASP A 717 -10.31 10.83 -12.79
CA ASP A 717 -10.77 9.86 -11.80
C ASP A 717 -12.31 9.63 -11.88
N LEU A 718 -13.06 10.47 -12.60
CA LEU A 718 -14.44 10.16 -12.96
C LEU A 718 -14.60 8.80 -13.65
N GLY A 719 -13.60 8.34 -14.40
CA GLY A 719 -13.61 6.99 -14.98
C GLY A 719 -13.73 5.90 -13.90
N GLN A 720 -13.10 6.11 -12.74
CA GLN A 720 -13.25 5.22 -11.59
C GLN A 720 -14.66 5.29 -11.02
N GLU A 721 -15.21 6.49 -10.89
CA GLU A 721 -16.53 6.68 -10.28
C GLU A 721 -17.65 6.12 -11.15
N PHE A 722 -17.62 6.28 -12.48
CA PHE A 722 -18.61 5.64 -13.35
C PHE A 722 -18.69 4.13 -13.06
N PHE A 723 -17.56 3.43 -13.04
CA PHE A 723 -17.54 1.99 -12.78
C PHE A 723 -17.89 1.62 -11.33
N ARG A 724 -17.35 2.34 -10.34
CA ARG A 724 -17.60 2.06 -8.92
C ARG A 724 -19.09 2.14 -8.60
N TRP A 725 -19.76 3.18 -9.10
CA TRP A 725 -21.19 3.40 -8.85
C TRP A 725 -22.06 2.38 -9.57
N GLU A 726 -21.68 1.94 -10.78
CA GLU A 726 -22.36 0.85 -11.49
C GLU A 726 -22.31 -0.46 -10.69
N VAL A 727 -21.14 -0.85 -10.16
CA VAL A 727 -21.00 -2.01 -9.26
C VAL A 727 -21.82 -1.84 -7.98
N ALA A 728 -21.74 -0.67 -7.35
CA ALA A 728 -22.44 -0.40 -6.10
C ALA A 728 -23.96 -0.51 -6.27
N VAL A 729 -24.52 0.06 -7.33
CA VAL A 729 -25.98 0.04 -7.58
C VAL A 729 -26.46 -1.35 -7.97
N ALA A 730 -25.70 -2.11 -8.76
CA ALA A 730 -25.99 -3.51 -9.03
C ALA A 730 -26.04 -4.34 -7.73
N ALA A 731 -25.09 -4.12 -6.81
CA ALA A 731 -25.06 -4.77 -5.51
C ALA A 731 -26.22 -4.34 -4.59
N VAL A 732 -26.61 -3.06 -4.63
CA VAL A 732 -27.81 -2.57 -3.92
C VAL A 732 -29.07 -3.30 -4.38
N GLY A 733 -29.22 -3.51 -5.69
CA GLY A 733 -30.35 -4.28 -6.24
C GLY A 733 -30.49 -5.65 -5.60
N ALA A 734 -29.38 -6.38 -5.48
CA ALA A 734 -29.35 -7.70 -4.84
C ALA A 734 -29.72 -7.62 -3.35
N ALA A 735 -29.15 -6.66 -2.61
CA ALA A 735 -29.44 -6.49 -1.18
C ALA A 735 -30.88 -6.03 -0.88
N LEU A 736 -31.51 -5.34 -1.83
CA LEU A 736 -32.92 -4.94 -1.76
C LEU A 736 -33.86 -5.96 -2.39
N GLU A 737 -33.35 -7.07 -2.92
CA GLU A 737 -34.11 -8.13 -3.60
C GLU A 737 -34.96 -7.56 -4.74
N ILE A 738 -34.31 -6.84 -5.65
CA ILE A 738 -34.90 -6.26 -6.86
C ILE A 738 -33.95 -6.45 -8.05
N ASN A 739 -34.50 -6.50 -9.26
CA ASN A 739 -33.71 -6.46 -10.48
C ASN A 739 -33.18 -5.01 -10.72
N PRO A 740 -31.86 -4.74 -10.71
CA PRO A 740 -31.33 -3.40 -10.93
C PRO A 740 -31.23 -3.00 -12.42
N PHE A 741 -31.52 -3.91 -13.36
CA PHE A 741 -31.38 -3.72 -14.81
C PHE A 741 -32.70 -3.48 -15.54
#